data_AF-A0A0M0LQS8-F1
#
_entry.id   AF-A0A0M0LQS8-F1
#
_cell.length_a   1.000
_cell.length_b   1.000
_cell.length_c   1.000
_cell.angle_alpha   90.00
_cell.angle_beta   90.00
_cell.angle_gamma   90.00
#
_symmetry.space_group_name_H-M   'P 1'
#
loop_
_entity.id
_entity.type
_entity.pdbx_description
1 polymer ?
#
loop_
_entity_poly.entity_id
_entity_poly.type
_entity_poly.pdbx_seq_one_letter_code
_entity_poly.pdbx_strand_id
1 'polypeptide(L)'
;MPRILQEVLAFAPDVLLLQEVDLTWYEQFWKPAMEGRGYVGKHTLKRGRGSSEGIASFALADAFEIVEIRELSLSLDRPDLPVPLARLLGAHTSTRDAEIPTVAQLLLLREAAPVASPTAVPRQVLVANTHLYFANEAMHVRTMQTALILDGLREWSDELQPQQQEERQRAIGALAASAPALIVAGDLNADASDAALQLLTSGLVRADDPDWLHGALNWAPSLELPAAARESAFELAAALIDCVDERYNAVQGSDVEAAWAEHLRHSDAARRGAHEEATLEGAQRIAREFHLLRKAVQLPSSARSRAHKLRADARDDASARDGANELERFAAAVVRDAAAGRTLLESEALAAAEPDGVHAANSLRSDRFHIRGLSWFGAEGAGAAPDGLWQRKASDLIGIVARLGFNALRLPLAVDHVLSNPSINRWTLTANPELQRLRHLDLLERIVRLAAAQGLLVMLDMHRLRASVWPTTHGLWYDEGMPATQLESAWRRLARTFCSHWNVFAADLFNEPWGASWGDGDQERDWALYAGRLGSLVLEECPRWLILVEGLGVGSSAPSPAFCDLCFWGENFLNVTGAGVPRLSKPERLVLSPHLYGPGTNSRMYYFNRTVFPNFPDNMGPIWTDHFLAPARAARAALLVGEWGGRYVGDDELWQDRFKAFLLENSLSSFYWALNPNSGDTGGILLEDWTAPHVEKQQMLSELPASSVAQALASVGPFECLKHVGAAQLEEEEDDVEEAEERRPVRVSPSVHEKRTRAGAREDTDEEDAVLLKGRAQQTSRPLAMAMDGMD
;
A
#
# COMPACT_ATOMS: atom_id res chain seq x y z
N MET A 1 2.39 23.57 -43.92
CA MET A 1 2.47 23.36 -42.46
C MET A 1 3.14 22.00 -42.23
N PRO A 2 4.22 21.90 -41.44
CA PRO A 2 4.85 20.62 -41.13
C PRO A 2 3.84 19.67 -40.48
N ARG A 3 3.94 18.36 -40.77
CA ARG A 3 2.98 17.34 -40.29
C ARG A 3 2.91 17.29 -38.76
N ILE A 4 4.04 17.43 -38.07
CA ILE A 4 4.10 17.41 -36.61
C ILE A 4 3.22 18.50 -35.96
N LEU A 5 3.16 19.70 -36.55
CA LEU A 5 2.28 20.76 -36.06
C LEU A 5 0.81 20.47 -36.37
N GLN A 6 0.50 19.78 -37.47
CA GLN A 6 -0.87 19.33 -37.76
C GLN A 6 -1.34 18.30 -36.72
N GLU A 7 -0.49 17.34 -36.37
CA GLU A 7 -0.77 16.30 -35.38
C GLU A 7 -0.96 16.91 -33.99
N VAL A 8 -0.04 17.75 -33.53
CA VAL A 8 -0.15 18.43 -32.23
C VAL A 8 -1.45 19.24 -32.13
N LEU A 9 -1.79 20.01 -33.16
CA LEU A 9 -3.01 20.83 -33.15
C LEU A 9 -4.30 20.02 -33.27
N ALA A 10 -4.24 18.80 -33.82
CA ALA A 10 -5.42 17.93 -33.93
C ALA A 10 -5.93 17.47 -32.55
N PHE A 11 -5.06 17.44 -31.54
CA PHE A 11 -5.44 17.14 -30.15
C PHE A 11 -6.07 18.33 -29.41
N ALA A 12 -6.05 19.54 -30.00
CA ALA A 12 -6.54 20.77 -29.38
C ALA A 12 -6.11 20.95 -27.89
N PRO A 13 -4.81 20.87 -27.59
CA PRO A 13 -4.35 20.84 -26.20
C PRO A 13 -4.54 22.19 -25.50
N ASP A 14 -5.02 22.22 -24.26
CA ASP A 14 -4.98 23.45 -23.44
C ASP A 14 -3.57 23.71 -22.88
N VAL A 15 -2.83 22.63 -22.62
CA VAL A 15 -1.43 22.64 -22.17
C VAL A 15 -0.65 21.64 -23.02
N LEU A 16 0.45 22.09 -23.62
CA LEU A 16 1.33 21.29 -24.47
C LEU A 16 2.72 21.24 -23.85
N LEU A 17 3.23 20.03 -23.63
CA LEU A 17 4.53 19.77 -23.03
C LEU A 17 5.40 19.02 -24.04
N LEU A 18 6.42 19.68 -24.58
CA LEU A 18 7.33 19.13 -25.58
C LEU A 18 8.69 18.79 -24.97
N GLN A 19 9.25 17.66 -25.40
CA GLN A 19 10.58 17.19 -25.06
C GLN A 19 11.49 17.22 -26.30
N GLU A 20 12.81 17.19 -26.07
CA GLU A 20 13.85 17.21 -27.12
C GLU A 20 13.74 18.39 -28.10
N VAL A 21 13.38 19.56 -27.61
CA VAL A 21 13.18 20.75 -28.44
C VAL A 21 14.51 21.49 -28.60
N ASP A 22 15.05 21.52 -29.81
CA ASP A 22 16.18 22.38 -30.17
C ASP A 22 15.79 23.87 -30.12
N LEU A 23 16.68 24.73 -29.61
CA LEU A 23 16.46 26.17 -29.45
C LEU A 23 16.15 26.88 -30.77
N THR A 24 16.84 26.49 -31.85
CA THR A 24 16.61 27.07 -33.18
C THR A 24 15.22 26.72 -33.67
N TRP A 25 14.81 25.47 -33.50
CA TRP A 25 13.46 25.01 -33.83
C TRP A 25 12.40 25.63 -32.93
N TYR A 26 12.70 25.87 -31.66
CA TYR A 26 11.78 26.59 -30.79
C TYR A 26 11.52 28.01 -31.28
N GLU A 27 12.59 28.80 -31.48
CA GLU A 27 12.48 30.22 -31.87
C GLU A 27 11.94 30.41 -33.30
N GLN A 28 12.34 29.55 -34.25
CA GLN A 28 11.97 29.74 -35.66
C GLN A 28 10.68 29.02 -36.06
N PHE A 29 10.29 27.97 -35.34
CA PHE A 29 9.15 27.14 -35.71
C PHE A 29 8.09 27.04 -34.63
N TRP A 30 8.38 26.46 -33.47
CA TRP A 30 7.35 26.17 -32.46
C TRP A 30 6.72 27.44 -31.89
N LYS A 31 7.53 28.38 -31.41
CA LYS A 31 7.04 29.60 -30.77
C LYS A 31 6.18 30.46 -31.70
N PRO A 32 6.62 30.84 -32.92
CA PRO A 32 5.76 31.60 -33.83
C PRO A 32 4.49 30.85 -34.24
N ALA A 33 4.56 29.53 -34.39
CA ALA A 33 3.40 28.72 -34.76
C ALA A 33 2.34 28.64 -33.67
N MET A 34 2.77 28.50 -32.41
CA MET A 34 1.90 28.39 -31.25
C MET A 34 1.35 29.76 -30.82
N GLU A 35 2.19 30.81 -30.78
CA GLU A 35 1.76 32.18 -30.47
C GLU A 35 0.74 32.70 -31.48
N GLY A 36 0.93 32.40 -32.78
CA GLY A 36 -0.06 32.71 -33.82
C GLY A 36 -1.42 32.02 -33.66
N ARG A 37 -1.57 31.14 -32.67
CA ARG A 37 -2.80 30.39 -32.32
C ARG A 37 -3.27 30.64 -30.89
N GLY A 38 -2.74 31.65 -30.21
CA GLY A 38 -3.18 32.04 -28.86
C GLY A 38 -2.51 31.28 -27.72
N TYR A 39 -1.44 30.53 -27.99
CA TYR A 39 -0.65 29.90 -26.94
C TYR A 39 0.47 30.80 -26.46
N VAL A 40 0.78 30.74 -25.16
CA VAL A 40 1.95 31.35 -24.55
C VAL A 40 2.81 30.24 -23.99
N GLY A 41 4.13 30.32 -24.16
CA GLY A 41 5.00 29.24 -23.71
C GLY A 41 6.44 29.66 -23.51
N LYS A 42 7.23 28.74 -22.95
CA LYS A 42 8.64 28.95 -22.64
C LYS A 42 9.45 27.70 -22.96
N HIS A 43 10.64 27.90 -23.53
CA HIS A 43 11.66 26.88 -23.69
C HIS A 43 12.71 26.98 -22.59
N THR A 44 13.21 25.83 -22.16
CA THR A 44 14.28 25.71 -21.17
C THR A 44 15.30 24.69 -21.67
N LEU A 45 16.55 25.11 -21.77
CA LEU A 45 17.68 24.27 -22.20
C LEU A 45 18.12 23.28 -21.13
N LYS A 46 18.58 22.11 -21.55
CA LYS A 46 19.33 21.19 -20.69
C LYS A 46 20.64 21.88 -20.25
N ARG A 47 20.97 21.88 -18.96
CA ARG A 47 22.23 22.46 -18.45
C ARG A 47 23.38 21.47 -18.64
N GLY A 48 24.36 21.80 -19.50
CA GLY A 48 25.57 21.00 -19.78
C GLY A 48 26.35 21.57 -20.97
N ARG A 49 27.60 21.13 -21.21
CA ARG A 49 28.41 21.67 -22.33
C ARG A 49 27.80 21.31 -23.70
N GLY A 50 27.38 22.32 -24.45
CA GLY A 50 27.14 22.22 -25.89
C GLY A 50 25.78 21.71 -26.36
N SER A 51 24.80 21.52 -25.46
CA SER A 51 23.45 21.14 -25.87
C SER A 51 22.66 22.37 -26.34
N SER A 52 22.11 22.31 -27.56
CA SER A 52 21.12 23.28 -28.07
C SER A 52 19.69 22.82 -27.80
N GLU A 53 19.51 21.72 -27.07
CA GLU A 53 18.24 21.02 -26.89
C GLU A 53 17.69 21.17 -25.45
N GLY A 54 16.37 21.12 -25.32
CA GLY A 54 15.67 21.36 -24.08
C GLY A 54 14.25 20.82 -24.07
N ILE A 55 13.43 21.39 -23.20
CA ILE A 55 11.99 21.15 -23.14
C ILE A 55 11.24 22.46 -23.36
N ALA A 56 10.03 22.39 -23.90
CA ALA A 56 9.17 23.56 -24.07
C ALA A 56 7.77 23.27 -23.56
N SER A 57 7.17 24.25 -22.88
CA SER A 57 5.79 24.17 -22.43
C SER A 57 5.00 25.34 -23.00
N PHE A 58 3.78 25.07 -23.47
CA PHE A 58 2.83 26.07 -23.95
C PHE A 58 1.48 25.88 -23.23
N ALA A 59 0.79 26.98 -22.94
CA ALA A 59 -0.57 26.98 -22.44
C ALA A 59 -1.44 27.91 -23.31
N LEU A 60 -2.69 27.51 -23.56
CA LEU A 60 -3.64 28.32 -24.31
C LEU A 60 -4.09 29.51 -23.43
N ALA A 61 -3.83 30.74 -23.89
CA ALA A 61 -4.06 31.95 -23.08
C ALA A 61 -5.54 32.16 -22.71
N ASP A 62 -6.46 31.66 -23.53
CA ASP A 62 -7.90 31.70 -23.27
C ASP A 62 -8.34 30.74 -22.16
N ALA A 63 -7.54 29.71 -21.86
CA ALA A 63 -7.81 28.72 -20.83
C ALA A 63 -7.00 28.98 -19.56
N PHE A 64 -5.73 29.36 -19.70
CA PHE A 64 -4.80 29.51 -18.58
C PHE A 64 -3.90 30.74 -18.71
N GLU A 65 -3.77 31.45 -17.58
CA GLU A 65 -2.67 32.36 -17.31
C GLU A 65 -1.47 31.57 -16.77
N ILE A 66 -0.30 31.69 -17.40
CA ILE A 66 0.95 31.21 -16.81
C ILE A 66 1.41 32.24 -15.78
N VAL A 67 1.25 31.94 -14.50
CA VAL A 67 1.61 32.83 -13.39
C VAL A 67 3.13 32.89 -13.23
N GLU A 68 3.77 31.72 -13.22
CA GLU A 68 5.21 31.59 -13.00
C GLU A 68 5.72 30.28 -13.63
N ILE A 69 6.97 30.31 -14.13
CA ILE A 69 7.69 29.12 -14.57
C ILE A 69 9.04 29.07 -13.86
N ARG A 70 9.26 28.01 -13.09
CA ARG A 70 10.56 27.68 -12.48
C ARG A 70 11.28 26.63 -13.31
N GLU A 71 12.58 26.81 -13.47
CA GLU A 71 13.45 25.87 -14.16
C GLU A 71 14.21 25.06 -13.13
N LEU A 72 14.05 23.74 -13.16
CA LEU A 72 14.68 22.83 -12.23
C LEU A 72 15.76 22.02 -12.94
N SER A 73 17.02 22.22 -12.56
CA SER A 73 18.14 21.38 -12.97
C SER A 73 18.02 20.02 -12.27
N LEU A 74 17.98 18.95 -13.06
CA LEU A 74 17.91 17.57 -12.58
C LEU A 74 19.29 16.90 -12.53
N SER A 75 20.36 17.70 -12.62
CA SER A 75 21.72 17.23 -12.42
C SER A 75 21.94 16.78 -10.97
N LEU A 76 22.60 15.64 -10.81
CA LEU A 76 22.89 15.03 -9.52
C LEU A 76 24.24 15.52 -8.96
N ASP A 77 25.09 16.17 -9.74
CA ASP A 77 26.42 16.68 -9.35
C ASP A 77 26.39 18.02 -8.58
N ARG A 78 25.30 18.31 -7.85
CA ARG A 78 25.09 19.60 -7.17
C ARG A 78 25.25 19.50 -5.63
N PRO A 79 25.77 20.54 -4.96
CA PRO A 79 26.04 20.50 -3.52
C PRO A 79 24.78 20.64 -2.65
N ASP A 80 23.67 21.09 -3.21
CA ASP A 80 22.41 21.44 -2.54
C ASP A 80 21.31 20.39 -2.77
N LEU A 81 21.68 19.12 -2.94
CA LEU A 81 20.71 18.03 -3.00
C LEU A 81 19.95 17.88 -1.67
N PRO A 82 18.65 17.52 -1.72
CA PRO A 82 17.92 17.12 -0.53
C PRO A 82 18.68 16.02 0.23
N VAL A 83 18.73 16.11 1.56
CA VAL A 83 19.54 15.19 2.39
C VAL A 83 19.33 13.70 2.06
N PRO A 84 18.09 13.20 1.86
CA PRO A 84 17.88 11.82 1.44
C PRO A 84 18.57 11.45 0.13
N LEU A 85 18.56 12.39 -0.83
CA LEU A 85 19.11 12.20 -2.16
C LEU A 85 20.64 12.33 -2.17
N ALA A 86 21.18 13.23 -1.35
CA ALA A 86 22.62 13.33 -1.12
C ALA A 86 23.20 12.04 -0.52
N ARG A 87 22.46 11.41 0.42
CA ARG A 87 22.83 10.10 0.99
C ARG A 87 22.81 8.99 -0.06
N LEU A 88 21.73 8.92 -0.85
CA LEU A 88 21.62 7.99 -1.97
C LEU A 88 22.78 8.13 -2.95
N LEU A 89 23.06 9.35 -3.38
CA LEU A 89 24.15 9.62 -4.32
C LEU A 89 25.52 9.26 -3.73
N GLY A 90 25.71 9.45 -2.42
CA GLY A 90 26.90 9.00 -1.70
C GLY A 90 27.08 7.49 -1.70
N ALA A 91 25.99 6.72 -1.71
CA ALA A 91 26.02 5.26 -1.83
C ALA A 91 26.20 4.76 -3.29
N HIS A 92 25.96 5.63 -4.27
CA HIS A 92 26.15 5.39 -5.70
C HIS A 92 27.23 6.33 -6.27
N THR A 93 28.45 6.27 -5.73
CA THR A 93 29.57 7.19 -6.06
C THR A 93 29.84 7.31 -7.56
N SER A 94 29.69 6.23 -8.33
CA SER A 94 29.81 6.23 -9.81
C SER A 94 28.75 7.08 -10.54
N THR A 95 27.61 7.34 -9.89
CA THR A 95 26.54 8.20 -10.41
C THR A 95 26.82 9.68 -10.13
N ARG A 96 27.59 9.97 -9.09
CA ARG A 96 27.99 11.34 -8.70
C ARG A 96 28.90 12.00 -9.72
N ASP A 97 29.78 11.22 -10.35
CA ASP A 97 30.80 11.72 -11.27
C ASP A 97 30.32 11.79 -12.73
N ALA A 98 29.09 11.35 -13.01
CA ALA A 98 28.51 11.42 -14.34
C ALA A 98 27.83 12.78 -14.59
N GLU A 99 28.30 13.54 -15.59
CA GLU A 99 27.55 14.71 -16.10
C GLU A 99 26.28 14.20 -16.80
N ILE A 100 25.13 14.29 -16.12
CA ILE A 100 23.81 13.87 -16.64
C ILE A 100 22.91 15.11 -16.85
N PRO A 101 23.06 15.85 -17.97
CA PRO A 101 22.36 17.10 -18.19
C PRO A 101 20.89 16.86 -18.58
N THR A 102 19.99 16.97 -17.60
CA THR A 102 18.53 16.91 -17.79
C THR A 102 17.85 18.08 -17.05
N VAL A 103 16.58 18.35 -17.39
CA VAL A 103 15.87 19.54 -16.89
C VAL A 103 14.38 19.28 -16.76
N ALA A 104 13.76 19.97 -15.80
CA ALA A 104 12.31 20.08 -15.67
C ALA A 104 11.86 21.55 -15.68
N GLN A 105 10.65 21.79 -16.18
CA GLN A 105 9.92 23.05 -16.03
C GLN A 105 8.78 22.82 -15.05
N LEU A 106 8.71 23.64 -14.00
CA LEU A 106 7.57 23.68 -13.09
C LEU A 106 6.78 24.94 -13.44
N LEU A 107 5.51 24.79 -13.81
CA LEU A 107 4.61 25.87 -14.20
C LEU A 107 3.49 25.99 -13.18
N LEU A 108 3.20 27.22 -12.75
CA LEU A 108 1.97 27.54 -12.03
C LEU A 108 1.01 28.16 -13.03
N LEU A 109 -0.05 27.41 -13.34
CA LEU A 109 -1.13 27.85 -14.20
C LEU A 109 -2.31 28.30 -13.35
N ARG A 110 -2.98 29.38 -13.78
CA ARG A 110 -4.22 29.86 -13.20
C ARG A 110 -5.29 29.86 -14.28
N GLU A 111 -6.46 29.31 -13.97
CA GLU A 111 -7.62 29.35 -14.88
C GLU A 111 -7.91 30.79 -15.30
N ALA A 112 -8.04 31.04 -16.60
CA ALA A 112 -8.44 32.34 -17.12
C ALA A 112 -9.87 32.65 -16.63
N ALA A 113 -10.10 33.83 -16.06
CA ALA A 113 -11.34 34.13 -15.33
C ALA A 113 -12.60 33.89 -16.19
N PRO A 114 -13.58 33.08 -15.71
CA PRO A 114 -14.86 32.99 -16.41
C PRO A 114 -15.59 34.32 -16.31
N VAL A 115 -15.97 34.86 -17.47
CA VAL A 115 -16.75 36.11 -17.63
C VAL A 115 -18.07 36.11 -16.82
N ALA A 116 -18.52 34.95 -16.35
CA ALA A 116 -19.85 34.75 -15.77
C ALA A 116 -19.95 34.83 -14.24
N SER A 117 -18.86 34.90 -13.46
CA SER A 117 -18.97 34.93 -11.99
C SER A 117 -17.86 35.72 -11.29
N PRO A 118 -18.07 37.02 -10.97
CA PRO A 118 -17.07 37.88 -10.33
C PRO A 118 -16.71 37.50 -8.88
N THR A 119 -17.31 36.44 -8.32
CA THR A 119 -17.04 35.94 -6.96
C THR A 119 -16.30 34.61 -6.94
N ALA A 120 -15.98 33.99 -8.09
CA ALA A 120 -15.26 32.72 -8.13
C ALA A 120 -13.74 32.94 -8.03
N VAL A 121 -13.08 32.22 -7.10
CA VAL A 121 -11.61 32.18 -7.03
C VAL A 121 -11.11 31.28 -8.19
N PRO A 122 -10.23 31.77 -9.09
CA PRO A 122 -9.71 30.96 -10.20
C PRO A 122 -8.93 29.76 -9.69
N ARG A 123 -9.12 28.58 -10.30
CA ARG A 123 -8.35 27.39 -9.92
C ARG A 123 -6.90 27.52 -10.33
N GLN A 124 -6.02 26.90 -9.56
CA GLN A 124 -4.59 26.81 -9.84
C GLN A 124 -4.20 25.37 -10.18
N VAL A 125 -3.26 25.20 -11.11
CA VAL A 125 -2.68 23.91 -11.50
C VAL A 125 -1.16 24.05 -11.50
N LEU A 126 -0.47 23.20 -10.76
CA LEU A 126 0.97 23.01 -10.85
C LEU A 126 1.25 21.94 -11.92
N VAL A 127 2.10 22.26 -12.89
CA VAL A 127 2.48 21.36 -13.97
C VAL A 127 3.99 21.20 -13.99
N ALA A 128 4.48 19.98 -13.90
CA ALA A 128 5.88 19.64 -14.14
C ALA A 128 6.02 18.99 -15.52
N ASN A 129 6.74 19.65 -16.43
CA ASN A 129 7.22 19.07 -17.68
C ASN A 129 8.64 18.56 -17.48
N THR A 130 8.91 17.32 -17.82
CA THR A 130 10.24 16.73 -17.68
C THR A 130 10.65 15.88 -18.87
N HIS A 131 11.95 15.67 -19.00
CA HIS A 131 12.54 14.63 -19.82
C HIS A 131 13.60 13.94 -18.96
N LEU A 132 13.23 12.82 -18.33
CA LEU A 132 14.13 12.04 -17.47
C LEU A 132 15.21 11.36 -18.30
N TYR A 133 16.28 10.91 -17.67
CA TYR A 133 17.42 10.36 -18.39
C TYR A 133 17.09 9.05 -19.15
N PHE A 134 17.50 8.99 -20.42
CA PHE A 134 17.04 7.99 -21.39
C PHE A 134 17.70 6.61 -21.28
N ALA A 135 18.88 6.49 -20.67
CA ALA A 135 19.62 5.24 -20.70
C ALA A 135 18.89 4.16 -19.89
N ASN A 136 18.64 3.00 -20.50
CA ASN A 136 17.83 1.93 -19.88
C ASN A 136 18.38 1.51 -18.51
N GLU A 137 19.70 1.43 -18.37
CA GLU A 137 20.39 1.00 -17.14
C GLU A 137 20.31 2.03 -16.00
N ALA A 138 19.85 3.25 -16.27
CA ALA A 138 19.85 4.37 -15.34
C ALA A 138 18.54 4.52 -14.54
N MET A 139 17.91 3.41 -14.18
CA MET A 139 16.63 3.40 -13.45
C MET A 139 16.72 4.18 -12.13
N HIS A 140 17.79 3.96 -11.35
CA HIS A 140 18.08 4.71 -10.13
C HIS A 140 18.24 6.22 -10.39
N VAL A 141 18.86 6.62 -11.50
CA VAL A 141 18.99 8.04 -11.89
C VAL A 141 17.62 8.65 -12.14
N ARG A 142 16.74 7.97 -12.89
CA ARG A 142 15.36 8.45 -13.14
C ARG A 142 14.57 8.62 -11.85
N THR A 143 14.71 7.69 -10.90
CA THR A 143 14.06 7.77 -9.59
C THR A 143 14.60 8.95 -8.78
N MET A 144 15.92 9.18 -8.80
CA MET A 144 16.56 10.34 -8.17
C MET A 144 16.11 11.67 -8.79
N GLN A 145 16.03 11.75 -10.12
CA GLN A 145 15.54 12.91 -10.84
C GLN A 145 14.05 13.18 -10.57
N THR A 146 13.26 12.12 -10.45
CA THR A 146 11.86 12.19 -10.04
C THR A 146 11.73 12.75 -8.63
N ALA A 147 12.57 12.29 -7.70
CA ALA A 147 12.59 12.80 -6.33
C ALA A 147 12.91 14.32 -6.31
N LEU A 148 13.85 14.79 -7.14
CA LEU A 148 14.14 16.23 -7.28
C LEU A 148 12.93 17.03 -7.75
N ILE A 149 12.18 16.52 -8.74
CA ILE A 149 10.96 17.18 -9.24
C ILE A 149 9.93 17.30 -8.13
N LEU A 150 9.67 16.21 -7.40
CA LEU A 150 8.70 16.20 -6.30
C LEU A 150 9.14 17.11 -5.15
N ASP A 151 10.44 17.16 -4.84
CA ASP A 151 10.99 18.03 -3.81
C ASP A 151 10.82 19.51 -4.19
N GLY A 152 11.16 19.89 -5.42
CA GLY A 152 10.96 21.26 -5.92
C GLY A 152 9.48 21.67 -6.01
N LEU A 153 8.59 20.72 -6.34
CA LEU A 153 7.13 20.96 -6.29
C LEU A 153 6.62 21.13 -4.87
N ARG A 154 7.13 20.35 -3.90
CA ARG A 154 6.79 20.47 -2.49
C ARG A 154 7.21 21.83 -1.93
N GLU A 155 8.48 22.21 -2.14
CA GLU A 155 9.01 23.51 -1.73
C GLU A 155 8.16 24.65 -2.29
N TRP A 156 7.82 24.58 -3.58
CA TRP A 156 7.00 25.61 -4.19
C TRP A 156 5.57 25.61 -3.65
N SER A 157 4.98 24.44 -3.42
CA SER A 157 3.67 24.33 -2.79
C SER A 157 3.66 24.95 -1.38
N ASP A 158 4.72 24.75 -0.59
CA ASP A 158 4.86 25.31 0.74
C ASP A 158 4.99 26.84 0.71
N GLU A 159 5.70 27.40 -0.28
CA GLU A 159 5.78 28.86 -0.50
C GLU A 159 4.44 29.49 -0.89
N LEU A 160 3.56 28.75 -1.57
CA LEU A 160 2.24 29.22 -1.97
C LEU A 160 1.21 29.21 -0.82
N GLN A 161 1.42 28.39 0.23
CA GLN A 161 0.48 28.23 1.34
C GLN A 161 0.10 29.55 2.03
N PRO A 162 1.02 30.47 2.40
CA PRO A 162 0.67 31.72 3.08
C PRO A 162 -0.16 32.64 2.19
N GLN A 163 0.17 32.73 0.90
CA GLN A 163 -0.57 33.54 -0.08
C GLN A 163 -1.99 33.00 -0.26
N GLN A 164 -2.12 31.67 -0.39
CA GLN A 164 -3.42 31.00 -0.46
C GLN A 164 -4.22 31.14 0.83
N GLN A 165 -3.58 31.22 1.99
CA GLN A 165 -4.26 31.44 3.26
C GLN A 165 -4.79 32.87 3.39
N GLU A 166 -4.03 33.88 2.95
CA GLU A 166 -4.51 35.27 2.86
C GLU A 166 -5.66 35.43 1.86
N GLU A 167 -5.58 34.80 0.69
CA GLU A 167 -6.65 34.80 -0.31
C GLU A 167 -7.92 34.10 0.22
N ARG A 168 -7.76 32.96 0.92
CA ARG A 168 -8.85 32.27 1.62
C ARG A 168 -9.53 33.14 2.66
N GLN A 169 -8.75 33.92 3.42
CA GLN A 169 -9.29 34.80 4.47
C GLN A 169 -10.04 36.01 3.89
N ARG A 170 -9.71 36.44 2.66
CA ARG A 170 -10.36 37.57 1.96
C ARG A 170 -11.62 37.16 1.19
N ALA A 171 -11.75 35.89 0.82
CA ALA A 171 -12.93 35.37 0.11
C ALA A 171 -14.13 35.22 1.08
N ILE A 172 -15.04 36.20 1.08
CA ILE A 172 -16.28 36.13 1.87
C ILE A 172 -17.27 35.21 1.15
N GLY A 173 -17.42 33.99 1.67
CA GLY A 173 -18.46 33.04 1.26
C GLY A 173 -18.17 32.29 -0.05
N ALA A 174 -18.23 30.96 0.04
CA ALA A 174 -18.09 29.94 -1.02
C ALA A 174 -16.65 29.49 -1.37
N LEU A 175 -16.43 28.20 -1.12
CA LEU A 175 -15.27 27.35 -1.46
C LEU A 175 -13.90 27.85 -1.03
N ALA A 176 -13.34 27.19 0.00
CA ALA A 176 -11.92 27.26 0.30
C ALA A 176 -11.11 27.05 -0.99
N ALA A 177 -10.12 27.91 -1.26
CA ALA A 177 -9.13 27.66 -2.29
C ALA A 177 -8.55 26.25 -2.04
N SER A 178 -8.88 25.32 -2.94
CA SER A 178 -8.32 23.98 -2.94
C SER A 178 -6.83 24.08 -3.22
N ALA A 179 -6.02 23.18 -2.65
CA ALA A 179 -4.63 23.04 -3.08
C ALA A 179 -4.57 22.94 -4.62
N PRO A 180 -3.53 23.49 -5.28
CA PRO A 180 -3.41 23.40 -6.73
C PRO A 180 -3.47 21.94 -7.18
N ALA A 181 -4.16 21.66 -8.28
CA ALA A 181 -4.08 20.34 -8.89
C ALA A 181 -2.64 20.13 -9.40
N LEU A 182 -2.10 18.91 -9.27
CA LEU A 182 -0.75 18.59 -9.72
C LEU A 182 -0.79 17.72 -10.97
N ILE A 183 -0.02 18.10 -11.99
CA ILE A 183 0.26 17.31 -13.18
C ILE A 183 1.78 17.14 -13.27
N VAL A 184 2.26 15.91 -13.33
CA VAL A 184 3.65 15.61 -13.70
C VAL A 184 3.61 14.81 -14.99
N ALA A 185 4.24 15.32 -16.03
CA ALA A 185 4.14 14.77 -17.38
C ALA A 185 5.41 15.07 -18.21
N GLY A 186 5.53 14.36 -19.33
CA GLY A 186 6.65 14.43 -20.25
C GLY A 186 7.20 13.04 -20.53
N ASP A 187 8.42 12.99 -21.04
CA ASP A 187 9.09 11.71 -21.29
C ASP A 187 9.79 11.25 -20.01
N LEU A 188 9.17 10.29 -19.33
CA LEU A 188 9.69 9.72 -18.10
C LEU A 188 10.79 8.70 -18.35
N ASN A 189 10.98 8.22 -19.59
CA ASN A 189 11.89 7.12 -19.93
C ASN A 189 11.78 5.92 -18.96
N ALA A 190 10.58 5.68 -18.42
CA ALA A 190 10.33 4.74 -17.34
C ALA A 190 9.10 3.89 -17.66
N ASP A 191 9.18 2.60 -17.36
CA ASP A 191 8.07 1.66 -17.51
C ASP A 191 7.17 1.67 -16.27
N ALA A 192 5.96 1.12 -16.38
CA ALA A 192 4.96 1.12 -15.30
C ALA A 192 5.44 0.44 -14.00
N SER A 193 6.48 -0.39 -14.06
CA SER A 193 7.11 -1.04 -12.91
C SER A 193 8.25 -0.25 -12.28
N ASP A 194 8.81 0.74 -12.97
CA ASP A 194 10.01 1.46 -12.53
C ASP A 194 9.71 2.27 -11.26
N ALA A 195 10.70 2.33 -10.37
CA ALA A 195 10.66 3.09 -9.13
C ALA A 195 10.35 4.58 -9.34
N ALA A 196 10.73 5.15 -10.49
CA ALA A 196 10.38 6.53 -10.85
C ALA A 196 8.86 6.72 -10.95
N LEU A 197 8.14 5.80 -11.59
CA LEU A 197 6.69 5.85 -11.70
C LEU A 197 5.99 5.44 -10.39
N GLN A 198 6.56 4.49 -9.65
CA GLN A 198 6.10 4.18 -8.29
C GLN A 198 6.20 5.41 -7.37
N LEU A 199 7.29 6.17 -7.46
CA LEU A 199 7.50 7.40 -6.68
C LEU A 199 6.47 8.47 -7.02
N LEU A 200 6.18 8.70 -8.31
CA LEU A 200 5.16 9.66 -8.75
C LEU A 200 3.74 9.28 -8.31
N THR A 201 3.42 7.99 -8.28
CA THR A 201 2.06 7.50 -8.02
C THR A 201 1.79 7.23 -6.55
N SER A 202 2.81 6.84 -5.78
CA SER A 202 2.67 6.45 -4.37
C SER A 202 3.38 7.40 -3.39
N GLY A 203 4.27 8.27 -3.88
CA GLY A 203 5.09 9.17 -3.07
C GLY A 203 6.23 8.47 -2.33
N LEU A 204 6.45 7.17 -2.56
CA LEU A 204 7.42 6.35 -1.85
C LEU A 204 8.11 5.36 -2.81
N VAL A 205 9.37 5.04 -2.53
CA VAL A 205 10.11 3.93 -3.12
C VAL A 205 10.84 3.19 -2.01
N ARG A 206 10.86 1.87 -2.08
CA ARG A 206 11.49 1.03 -1.05
C ARG A 206 13.02 1.08 -1.18
N ALA A 207 13.75 0.85 -0.08
CA ALA A 207 15.21 0.81 -0.09
C ALA A 207 15.77 -0.38 -0.91
N ASP A 208 14.98 -1.44 -1.01
CA ASP A 208 15.31 -2.70 -1.67
C ASP A 208 14.69 -2.81 -3.07
N ASP A 209 14.17 -1.70 -3.62
CA ASP A 209 13.63 -1.70 -4.97
C ASP A 209 14.72 -2.14 -5.97
N PRO A 210 14.40 -3.07 -6.90
CA PRO A 210 15.35 -3.59 -7.87
C PRO A 210 16.05 -2.49 -8.68
N ASP A 211 15.41 -1.33 -8.86
CA ASP A 211 15.99 -0.20 -9.61
C ASP A 211 17.25 0.35 -8.96
N TRP A 212 17.34 0.34 -7.63
CA TRP A 212 18.53 0.79 -6.92
C TRP A 212 19.71 -0.14 -7.12
N LEU A 213 19.47 -1.45 -7.01
CA LEU A 213 20.51 -2.46 -7.14
C LEU A 213 20.91 -2.64 -8.61
N HIS A 214 19.93 -2.68 -9.52
CA HIS A 214 20.19 -2.73 -10.95
C HIS A 214 20.93 -1.49 -11.40
N GLY A 215 20.54 -0.31 -10.93
CA GLY A 215 21.31 0.92 -11.09
C GLY A 215 22.74 0.76 -10.59
N ALA A 216 22.95 0.37 -9.32
CA ALA A 216 24.29 0.19 -8.76
C ALA A 216 25.18 -0.79 -9.54
N LEU A 217 24.62 -1.91 -9.98
CA LEU A 217 25.35 -3.02 -10.61
C LEU A 217 25.52 -2.85 -12.12
N ASN A 218 24.55 -2.23 -12.80
CA ASN A 218 24.50 -2.09 -14.25
C ASN A 218 24.78 -0.66 -14.76
N TRP A 219 24.87 0.33 -13.87
CA TRP A 219 25.44 1.66 -14.16
C TRP A 219 26.96 1.70 -13.94
N ALA A 220 27.48 1.02 -12.92
CA ALA A 220 28.91 0.82 -12.69
C ALA A 220 29.72 0.17 -13.86
N PRO A 221 29.15 -0.57 -14.82
CA PRO A 221 29.84 -1.08 -16.01
C PRO A 221 30.39 -0.03 -16.97
N SER A 222 30.10 1.27 -16.79
CA SER A 222 30.81 2.33 -17.51
C SER A 222 32.21 2.65 -16.94
N LEU A 223 32.66 1.96 -15.88
CA LEU A 223 33.94 2.16 -15.18
C LEU A 223 34.91 0.94 -15.21
N GLU A 224 34.83 0.06 -16.22
CA GLU A 224 35.84 -1.01 -16.43
C GLU A 224 35.96 -2.11 -15.34
N LEU A 225 34.87 -2.57 -14.72
CA LEU A 225 34.92 -3.71 -13.78
C LEU A 225 35.42 -5.01 -14.47
N PRO A 226 36.29 -5.83 -13.84
CA PRO A 226 36.68 -7.14 -14.38
C PRO A 226 35.47 -8.07 -14.58
N ALA A 227 35.50 -8.90 -15.64
CA ALA A 227 34.36 -9.71 -16.06
C ALA A 227 33.76 -10.61 -14.96
N ALA A 228 34.60 -11.13 -14.06
CA ALA A 228 34.16 -11.98 -12.94
C ALA A 228 33.33 -11.24 -11.89
N ALA A 229 33.65 -9.97 -11.60
CA ALA A 229 32.88 -9.16 -10.65
C ALA A 229 31.52 -8.76 -11.22
N ARG A 230 31.45 -8.52 -12.55
CA ARG A 230 30.19 -8.35 -13.27
C ARG A 230 29.31 -9.60 -13.17
N GLU A 231 29.89 -10.78 -13.41
CA GLU A 231 29.16 -12.06 -13.36
C GLU A 231 28.54 -12.31 -11.97
N SER A 232 29.27 -12.07 -10.88
CA SER A 232 28.75 -12.21 -9.50
C SER A 232 27.70 -11.17 -9.13
N ALA A 233 27.84 -9.92 -9.60
CA ALA A 233 26.82 -8.88 -9.43
C ALA A 233 25.51 -9.26 -10.14
N PHE A 234 25.60 -9.76 -11.37
CA PHE A 234 24.45 -10.26 -12.13
C PHE A 234 23.78 -11.46 -11.44
N GLU A 235 24.55 -12.41 -10.88
CA GLU A 235 24.01 -13.55 -10.13
C GLU A 235 23.23 -13.11 -8.88
N LEU A 236 23.73 -12.10 -8.15
CA LEU A 236 23.08 -11.55 -6.96
C LEU A 236 21.79 -10.78 -7.31
N ALA A 237 21.82 -9.96 -8.37
CA ALA A 237 20.65 -9.26 -8.88
C ALA A 237 19.58 -10.23 -9.39
N ALA A 238 19.97 -11.27 -10.10
CA ALA A 238 19.06 -12.30 -10.60
C ALA A 238 18.38 -13.07 -9.46
N ALA A 239 19.13 -13.43 -8.40
CA ALA A 239 18.57 -14.09 -7.23
C ALA A 239 17.59 -13.20 -6.43
N LEU A 240 17.83 -11.88 -6.40
CA LEU A 240 16.91 -10.90 -5.79
C LEU A 240 15.67 -10.66 -6.66
N ILE A 241 15.81 -10.64 -7.98
CA ILE A 241 14.69 -10.51 -8.94
C ILE A 241 13.78 -11.75 -8.90
N ASP A 242 14.32 -12.97 -8.83
CA ASP A 242 13.54 -14.20 -8.67
C ASP A 242 12.74 -14.21 -7.35
N CYS A 243 13.27 -13.58 -6.30
CA CYS A 243 12.59 -13.43 -5.00
C CYS A 243 11.39 -12.44 -5.05
N VAL A 244 11.45 -11.45 -5.95
CA VAL A 244 10.38 -10.47 -6.19
C VAL A 244 9.28 -11.05 -7.09
N ASP A 245 9.61 -12.01 -7.95
CA ASP A 245 8.70 -12.54 -8.99
C ASP A 245 7.70 -13.61 -8.49
N GLU A 246 7.91 -14.24 -7.33
CA GLU A 246 6.91 -15.15 -6.73
C GLU A 246 5.60 -14.43 -6.34
N ARG A 247 5.60 -13.09 -6.22
CA ARG A 247 4.38 -12.27 -6.02
C ARG A 247 3.68 -11.86 -7.32
N TYR A 248 4.29 -12.09 -8.49
CA TYR A 248 3.73 -11.70 -9.80
C TYR A 248 3.32 -12.89 -10.68
N ASN A 249 3.46 -14.13 -10.22
CA ASN A 249 3.05 -15.34 -10.94
C ASN A 249 1.53 -15.62 -10.88
N ALA A 250 0.73 -14.69 -11.39
CA ALA A 250 -0.67 -14.94 -11.76
C ALA A 250 -1.02 -14.35 -13.14
N VAL A 251 -0.15 -14.57 -14.13
CA VAL A 251 -0.51 -14.39 -15.55
C VAL A 251 -0.13 -15.68 -16.27
N GLN A 252 -1.12 -16.56 -16.48
CA GLN A 252 -0.93 -17.69 -17.37
C GLN A 252 -0.89 -17.17 -18.82
N GLY A 253 -0.28 -17.92 -19.74
CA GLY A 253 -0.24 -17.54 -21.16
C GLY A 253 -1.64 -17.28 -21.76
N SER A 254 -2.68 -17.89 -21.18
CA SER A 254 -4.08 -17.64 -21.48
C SER A 254 -4.57 -16.23 -21.12
N ASP A 255 -4.01 -15.61 -20.09
CA ASP A 255 -4.41 -14.28 -19.62
C ASP A 255 -3.87 -13.17 -20.53
N VAL A 256 -2.69 -13.40 -21.11
CA VAL A 256 -2.12 -12.55 -22.18
C VAL A 256 -2.96 -12.67 -23.45
N GLU A 257 -3.37 -13.89 -23.81
CA GLU A 257 -4.28 -14.11 -24.94
C GLU A 257 -5.66 -13.48 -24.71
N ALA A 258 -6.18 -13.56 -23.49
CA ALA A 258 -7.45 -12.96 -23.10
C ALA A 258 -7.40 -11.43 -23.13
N ALA A 259 -6.35 -10.82 -22.59
CA ALA A 259 -6.13 -9.38 -22.57
C ALA A 259 -5.89 -8.80 -23.98
N TRP A 260 -5.16 -9.53 -24.83
CA TRP A 260 -4.98 -9.13 -26.23
C TRP A 260 -6.28 -9.26 -27.04
N ALA A 261 -7.05 -10.32 -26.81
CA ALA A 261 -8.36 -10.47 -27.41
C ALA A 261 -9.36 -9.39 -26.92
N GLU A 262 -9.23 -8.95 -25.66
CA GLU A 262 -9.99 -7.84 -25.08
C GLU A 262 -9.62 -6.51 -25.77
N HIS A 263 -8.32 -6.25 -25.99
CA HIS A 263 -7.81 -5.06 -26.66
C HIS A 263 -8.27 -4.97 -28.12
N LEU A 264 -8.28 -6.09 -28.85
CA LEU A 264 -8.80 -6.17 -30.23
C LEU A 264 -10.32 -5.97 -30.30
N ARG A 265 -11.06 -6.33 -29.24
CA ARG A 265 -12.52 -6.09 -29.15
C ARG A 265 -12.87 -4.63 -28.88
N HIS A 266 -11.99 -3.87 -28.24
CA HIS A 266 -12.27 -2.51 -27.77
C HIS A 266 -11.60 -1.39 -28.58
N SER A 267 -10.67 -1.70 -29.50
CA SER A 267 -10.03 -0.68 -30.34
C SER A 267 -10.82 -0.39 -31.63
N ASP A 268 -11.13 0.89 -31.87
CA ASP A 268 -11.76 1.37 -33.12
C ASP A 268 -10.87 1.19 -34.37
N ALA A 269 -9.59 0.86 -34.17
CA ALA A 269 -8.63 0.52 -35.23
C ALA A 269 -8.97 -0.80 -35.94
N ALA A 270 -9.57 -1.76 -35.24
CA ALA A 270 -9.99 -3.05 -35.81
C ALA A 270 -11.08 -2.91 -36.89
N ARG A 271 -11.86 -1.81 -36.88
CA ARG A 271 -12.92 -1.53 -37.87
C ARG A 271 -12.41 -0.86 -39.15
N ARG A 272 -11.21 -0.28 -39.14
CA ARG A 272 -10.69 0.55 -40.25
C ARG A 272 -9.56 -0.09 -41.06
N GLY A 273 -9.24 -1.37 -40.82
CA GLY A 273 -8.37 -2.15 -41.70
C GLY A 273 -6.98 -1.55 -41.93
N ALA A 274 -6.45 -0.77 -40.98
CA ALA A 274 -5.13 -0.18 -41.05
C ALA A 274 -4.32 -0.72 -39.89
N HIS A 275 -3.52 -1.75 -40.14
CA HIS A 275 -2.11 -1.91 -39.72
C HIS A 275 -1.69 -3.38 -39.92
N GLU A 276 -0.70 -3.56 -40.79
CA GLU A 276 -0.14 -4.85 -41.20
C GLU A 276 1.03 -5.31 -40.30
N GLU A 277 1.20 -4.74 -39.09
CA GLU A 277 2.38 -5.05 -38.24
C GLU A 277 2.13 -5.19 -36.73
N ALA A 278 0.90 -5.48 -36.29
CA ALA A 278 0.65 -5.95 -34.92
C ALA A 278 0.23 -7.44 -34.94
N THR A 279 1.21 -8.33 -35.07
CA THR A 279 0.94 -9.78 -35.04
C THR A 279 0.92 -10.30 -33.61
N LEU A 280 0.09 -11.31 -33.32
CA LEU A 280 0.14 -12.06 -32.05
C LEU A 280 1.56 -12.58 -31.79
N GLU A 281 2.30 -12.92 -32.85
CA GLU A 281 3.72 -13.25 -32.79
C GLU A 281 4.60 -12.07 -32.34
N GLY A 282 4.31 -10.83 -32.73
CA GLY A 282 5.03 -9.63 -32.29
C GLY A 282 4.78 -9.29 -30.82
N ALA A 283 3.53 -9.39 -30.36
CA ALA A 283 3.18 -9.25 -28.95
C ALA A 283 3.78 -10.38 -28.10
N GLN A 284 3.73 -11.61 -28.61
CA GLN A 284 4.42 -12.76 -28.01
C GLN A 284 5.94 -12.64 -28.12
N ARG A 285 6.51 -11.95 -29.10
CA ARG A 285 7.97 -11.71 -29.23
C ARG A 285 8.42 -10.67 -28.22
N ILE A 286 7.69 -9.58 -28.03
CA ILE A 286 7.97 -8.58 -26.97
C ILE A 286 7.82 -9.25 -25.60
N ALA A 287 6.72 -9.96 -25.35
CA ALA A 287 6.54 -10.73 -24.12
C ALA A 287 7.60 -11.83 -23.93
N ARG A 288 8.08 -12.46 -25.02
CA ARG A 288 9.17 -13.45 -24.99
C ARG A 288 10.55 -12.82 -24.87
N GLU A 289 10.83 -11.65 -25.42
CA GLU A 289 12.10 -10.92 -25.27
C GLU A 289 12.23 -10.40 -23.83
N PHE A 290 11.13 -9.94 -23.22
CA PHE A 290 11.02 -9.66 -21.78
C PHE A 290 11.16 -10.95 -20.92
N HIS A 291 10.58 -12.07 -21.35
CA HIS A 291 10.75 -13.38 -20.68
C HIS A 291 12.15 -14.00 -20.89
N LEU A 292 12.83 -13.73 -22.01
CA LEU A 292 14.13 -14.28 -22.37
C LEU A 292 15.30 -13.48 -21.78
N LEU A 293 15.14 -12.18 -21.51
CA LEU A 293 16.03 -11.44 -20.61
C LEU A 293 15.90 -11.94 -19.16
N ARG A 294 14.68 -12.25 -18.70
CA ARG A 294 14.43 -12.93 -17.41
C ARG A 294 14.92 -14.39 -17.37
N LYS A 295 14.96 -15.10 -18.51
CA LYS A 295 15.52 -16.46 -18.63
C LYS A 295 16.99 -16.54 -19.05
N ALA A 296 17.65 -15.40 -19.30
CA ALA A 296 19.07 -15.39 -19.64
C ALA A 296 19.97 -15.83 -18.48
N VAL A 297 19.42 -16.04 -17.27
CA VAL A 297 20.07 -16.73 -16.16
C VAL A 297 19.45 -18.12 -15.96
N GLN A 298 19.42 -18.91 -17.02
CA GLN A 298 19.55 -20.35 -16.86
C GLN A 298 20.90 -20.75 -17.38
N LEU A 299 21.79 -21.22 -16.51
CA LEU A 299 22.70 -22.33 -16.79
C LEU A 299 23.37 -22.84 -15.48
N PRO A 300 23.93 -24.06 -15.48
CA PRO A 300 23.43 -25.18 -14.72
C PRO A 300 24.22 -25.45 -13.43
N SER A 301 23.87 -26.54 -12.75
CA SER A 301 24.33 -27.07 -11.46
C SER A 301 25.85 -27.33 -11.28
N SER A 302 26.74 -26.58 -11.92
CA SER A 302 28.20 -26.62 -11.72
C SER A 302 28.81 -25.34 -11.12
N ALA A 303 28.02 -24.31 -10.79
CA ALA A 303 28.53 -23.04 -10.26
C ALA A 303 29.19 -23.12 -8.87
N ARG A 304 28.86 -24.11 -8.04
CA ARG A 304 29.49 -24.27 -6.70
C ARG A 304 30.99 -24.59 -6.74
N SER A 305 31.51 -25.10 -7.85
CA SER A 305 32.92 -25.48 -8.00
C SER A 305 33.81 -24.36 -8.57
N ARG A 306 33.24 -23.31 -9.18
CA ARG A 306 33.99 -22.30 -9.94
C ARG A 306 34.31 -21.03 -9.12
N ALA A 307 33.44 -20.66 -8.19
CA ALA A 307 33.64 -19.53 -7.26
C ALA A 307 34.92 -19.70 -6.40
N HIS A 308 35.26 -20.93 -6.04
CA HIS A 308 36.45 -21.22 -5.24
C HIS A 308 37.77 -21.10 -6.02
N LYS A 309 37.70 -21.17 -7.36
CA LYS A 309 38.87 -21.09 -8.25
C LYS A 309 39.18 -19.65 -8.67
N LEU A 310 38.16 -18.80 -8.79
CA LEU A 310 38.28 -17.38 -9.19
C LEU A 310 38.84 -16.48 -8.07
N ARG A 311 38.69 -16.85 -6.79
CA ARG A 311 39.34 -16.17 -5.64
C ARG A 311 40.88 -16.21 -5.67
N ALA A 312 41.47 -17.12 -6.44
CA ALA A 312 42.92 -17.24 -6.53
C ALA A 312 43.57 -16.20 -7.47
N ASP A 313 42.83 -15.69 -8.47
CA ASP A 313 43.40 -14.91 -9.57
C ASP A 313 43.25 -13.38 -9.41
N ALA A 314 42.39 -12.89 -8.51
CA ALA A 314 42.17 -11.44 -8.27
C ALA A 314 43.21 -10.78 -7.32
N ARG A 315 44.47 -11.24 -7.36
CA ARG A 315 45.48 -10.83 -6.38
C ARG A 315 46.20 -9.49 -6.65
N ASP A 316 46.07 -8.89 -7.83
CA ASP A 316 47.05 -7.89 -8.31
C ASP A 316 46.54 -6.46 -8.64
N ASP A 317 45.32 -6.04 -8.28
CA ASP A 317 44.91 -4.62 -8.44
C ASP A 317 44.22 -4.07 -7.18
N ALA A 318 44.80 -3.01 -6.61
CA ALA A 318 44.38 -2.42 -5.35
C ALA A 318 43.23 -1.41 -5.53
N SER A 319 43.10 -0.77 -6.69
CA SER A 319 42.05 0.24 -6.94
C SER A 319 40.69 -0.41 -7.23
N ALA A 320 40.69 -1.53 -7.95
CA ALA A 320 39.51 -2.35 -8.21
C ALA A 320 38.95 -3.01 -6.94
N ARG A 321 39.80 -3.25 -5.92
CA ARG A 321 39.40 -3.82 -4.63
C ARG A 321 38.56 -2.87 -3.80
N ASP A 322 38.86 -1.58 -3.77
CA ASP A 322 38.12 -0.62 -2.94
C ASP A 322 36.71 -0.39 -3.48
N GLY A 323 36.55 -0.20 -4.80
CA GLY A 323 35.22 -0.06 -5.43
C GLY A 323 34.36 -1.32 -5.36
N ALA A 324 34.96 -2.51 -5.51
CA ALA A 324 34.26 -3.78 -5.33
C ALA A 324 33.83 -4.01 -3.87
N ASN A 325 34.70 -3.67 -2.90
CA ASN A 325 34.38 -3.77 -1.47
C ASN A 325 33.29 -2.77 -1.04
N GLU A 326 33.20 -1.59 -1.64
CA GLU A 326 32.12 -0.62 -1.38
C GLU A 326 30.78 -1.10 -1.93
N LEU A 327 30.76 -1.62 -3.17
CA LEU A 327 29.56 -2.16 -3.79
C LEU A 327 29.05 -3.41 -3.05
N GLU A 328 29.95 -4.31 -2.63
CA GLU A 328 29.60 -5.49 -1.83
C GLU A 328 29.10 -5.11 -0.43
N ARG A 329 29.71 -4.11 0.23
CA ARG A 329 29.24 -3.60 1.53
C ARG A 329 27.88 -2.92 1.41
N PHE A 330 27.65 -2.14 0.36
CA PHE A 330 26.37 -1.51 0.08
C PHE A 330 25.29 -2.55 -0.21
N ALA A 331 25.55 -3.51 -1.10
CA ALA A 331 24.62 -4.60 -1.40
C ALA A 331 24.28 -5.42 -0.13
N ALA A 332 25.28 -5.76 0.68
CA ALA A 332 25.05 -6.46 1.96
C ALA A 332 24.25 -5.63 2.96
N ALA A 333 24.42 -4.30 2.97
CA ALA A 333 23.69 -3.40 3.85
C ALA A 333 22.24 -3.16 3.36
N VAL A 334 22.02 -3.04 2.05
CA VAL A 334 20.68 -3.02 1.44
C VAL A 334 19.95 -4.33 1.74
N VAL A 335 20.62 -5.48 1.67
CA VAL A 335 20.04 -6.79 2.03
C VAL A 335 19.69 -6.86 3.53
N ARG A 336 20.51 -6.31 4.43
CA ARG A 336 20.19 -6.22 5.87
C ARG A 336 19.03 -5.26 6.15
N ASP A 337 18.99 -4.11 5.48
CA ASP A 337 17.93 -3.13 5.62
C ASP A 337 16.60 -3.63 5.04
N ALA A 338 16.66 -4.37 3.93
CA ALA A 338 15.54 -5.11 3.35
C ALA A 338 15.02 -6.18 4.30
N ALA A 339 15.91 -6.97 4.92
CA ALA A 339 15.55 -7.98 5.91
C ALA A 339 14.94 -7.37 7.19
N ALA A 340 15.26 -6.12 7.49
CA ALA A 340 14.69 -5.35 8.60
C ALA A 340 13.44 -4.54 8.20
N GLY A 341 12.99 -4.60 6.94
CA GLY A 341 11.82 -3.87 6.44
C GLY A 341 11.98 -2.34 6.39
N ARG A 342 13.22 -1.84 6.38
CA ARG A 342 13.50 -0.39 6.42
C ARG A 342 13.22 0.27 5.07
N THR A 343 12.61 1.46 5.11
CA THR A 343 12.53 2.33 3.92
C THR A 343 13.87 2.99 3.64
N LEU A 344 14.02 3.61 2.47
CA LEU A 344 15.26 4.27 2.07
C LEU A 344 15.69 5.36 3.08
N LEU A 345 14.73 6.04 3.68
CA LEU A 345 14.98 7.09 4.68
C LEU A 345 15.48 6.55 6.04
N GLU A 346 15.31 5.25 6.28
CA GLU A 346 15.58 4.56 7.54
C GLU A 346 16.80 3.62 7.46
N SER A 347 17.41 3.51 6.28
CA SER A 347 18.56 2.63 6.02
C SER A 347 19.79 2.98 6.88
N GLU A 348 20.35 1.96 7.53
CA GLU A 348 21.60 2.09 8.30
C GLU A 348 22.81 2.24 7.37
N ALA A 349 22.75 1.66 6.17
CA ALA A 349 23.77 1.84 5.12
C ALA A 349 23.91 3.31 4.72
N LEU A 350 22.77 4.00 4.54
CA LEU A 350 22.70 5.41 4.18
C LEU A 350 23.02 6.33 5.37
N ALA A 351 22.85 5.86 6.61
CA ALA A 351 23.25 6.58 7.82
C ALA A 351 24.77 6.55 8.06
N ALA A 352 25.47 5.52 7.59
CA ALA A 352 26.93 5.41 7.72
C ALA A 352 27.72 6.22 6.67
N ALA A 353 27.06 6.72 5.62
CA ALA A 353 27.65 7.48 4.52
C ALA A 353 27.69 9.00 4.76
N GLU A 354 27.74 9.46 6.02
CA GLU A 354 27.77 10.90 6.34
C GLU A 354 29.02 11.61 5.81
N PRO A 355 28.88 12.70 5.04
CA PRO A 355 29.82 13.80 5.07
C PRO A 355 29.53 14.63 6.34
N ASP A 356 30.54 14.77 7.19
CA ASP A 356 30.55 15.51 8.46
C ASP A 356 29.38 16.48 8.70
N GLY A 357 28.43 16.05 9.55
CA GLY A 357 27.69 16.90 10.46
C GLY A 357 26.46 17.63 9.91
N VAL A 358 25.31 16.94 9.82
CA VAL A 358 23.97 17.53 10.09
C VAL A 358 23.05 16.42 10.63
N HIS A 359 22.83 16.40 11.95
CA HIS A 359 21.72 15.65 12.53
C HIS A 359 20.39 16.39 12.25
N ALA A 360 19.62 15.92 11.28
CA ALA A 360 18.20 16.27 11.16
C ALA A 360 17.37 15.09 11.66
N ALA A 361 16.75 15.29 12.82
CA ALA A 361 15.84 14.36 13.45
C ALA A 361 14.60 14.14 12.57
N ASN A 362 14.35 12.89 12.18
CA ASN A 362 13.01 12.40 11.86
C ASN A 362 12.81 11.08 12.59
N SER A 363 12.27 11.20 13.81
CA SER A 363 11.67 10.10 14.54
C SER A 363 10.35 9.74 13.85
N LEU A 364 10.37 8.72 12.99
CA LEU A 364 9.17 7.98 12.59
C LEU A 364 9.16 6.63 13.34
N ARG A 365 9.08 6.69 14.67
CA ARG A 365 8.50 5.61 15.46
C ARG A 365 7.33 6.16 16.25
N SER A 366 6.16 6.09 15.63
CA SER A 366 4.94 5.82 16.38
C SER A 366 4.55 4.39 16.04
N ASP A 367 4.76 3.46 16.98
CA ASP A 367 4.44 2.03 16.85
C ASP A 367 2.90 1.75 16.74
N ARG A 368 2.07 2.74 16.40
CA ARG A 368 0.59 2.65 16.35
C ARG A 368 0.04 3.11 15.01
N PHE A 369 -0.84 2.27 14.44
CA PHE A 369 -1.61 2.56 13.23
C PHE A 369 -3.00 3.08 13.59
N HIS A 370 -3.36 4.28 13.14
CA HIS A 370 -4.65 4.91 13.37
C HIS A 370 -5.59 4.72 12.18
N ILE A 371 -6.77 4.15 12.45
CA ILE A 371 -7.85 4.04 11.46
C ILE A 371 -8.83 5.21 11.67
N ARG A 372 -8.96 6.02 10.62
CA ARG A 372 -10.05 6.97 10.42
C ARG A 372 -10.92 6.39 9.31
N GLY A 373 -11.90 5.61 9.72
CA GLY A 373 -12.78 4.85 8.84
C GLY A 373 -14.13 5.52 8.62
N LEU A 374 -14.81 5.09 7.56
CA LEU A 374 -16.16 5.53 7.22
C LEU A 374 -17.01 4.33 6.79
N SER A 375 -18.23 4.22 7.32
CA SER A 375 -19.17 3.16 6.92
C SER A 375 -19.88 3.54 5.62
N TRP A 376 -19.94 2.61 4.66
CA TRP A 376 -20.68 2.79 3.40
C TRP A 376 -21.72 1.67 3.25
N PHE A 377 -22.94 1.94 3.72
CA PHE A 377 -24.03 0.96 3.76
C PHE A 377 -24.84 0.88 2.47
N GLY A 378 -25.66 -0.16 2.36
CA GLY A 378 -26.65 -0.42 1.30
C GLY A 378 -26.57 -1.86 0.78
N ALA A 379 -25.38 -2.47 0.82
CA ALA A 379 -25.14 -3.82 0.31
C ALA A 379 -25.80 -4.92 1.14
N GLU A 380 -26.05 -4.65 2.42
CA GLU A 380 -26.83 -5.46 3.35
C GLU A 380 -28.35 -5.35 3.11
N GLY A 381 -28.82 -4.38 2.32
CA GLY A 381 -30.22 -4.18 2.00
C GLY A 381 -30.64 -4.85 0.68
N ALA A 382 -31.93 -4.75 0.33
CA ALA A 382 -32.52 -5.36 -0.86
C ALA A 382 -31.88 -4.97 -2.21
N GLY A 383 -31.07 -3.91 -2.23
CA GLY A 383 -30.30 -3.47 -3.40
C GLY A 383 -29.12 -4.38 -3.75
N ALA A 384 -28.59 -5.15 -2.78
CA ALA A 384 -27.37 -5.96 -2.88
C ALA A 384 -26.11 -5.17 -3.31
N ALA A 385 -26.13 -3.84 -3.21
CA ALA A 385 -25.07 -2.93 -3.59
C ALA A 385 -25.04 -1.74 -2.62
N PRO A 386 -23.89 -1.14 -2.33
CA PRO A 386 -23.84 0.08 -1.53
C PRO A 386 -24.68 1.19 -2.16
N ASP A 387 -25.29 2.00 -1.30
CA ASP A 387 -26.18 3.06 -1.73
C ASP A 387 -25.40 4.21 -2.41
N GLY A 388 -26.11 5.03 -3.19
CA GLY A 388 -25.54 6.16 -3.93
C GLY A 388 -25.06 5.83 -5.34
N LEU A 389 -24.90 4.55 -5.67
CA LEU A 389 -24.47 4.10 -7.01
C LEU A 389 -25.51 4.36 -8.12
N TRP A 390 -26.71 4.81 -7.77
CA TRP A 390 -27.70 5.32 -8.73
C TRP A 390 -27.46 6.78 -9.10
N GLN A 391 -26.73 7.54 -8.26
CA GLN A 391 -26.41 8.95 -8.50
C GLN A 391 -24.97 9.16 -8.97
N ARG A 392 -24.01 8.39 -8.44
CA ARG A 392 -22.57 8.63 -8.65
C ARG A 392 -21.81 7.37 -9.02
N LYS A 393 -20.66 7.53 -9.68
CA LYS A 393 -19.74 6.43 -9.95
C LYS A 393 -19.15 5.88 -8.66
N ALA A 394 -18.95 4.56 -8.59
CA ALA A 394 -18.31 3.93 -7.43
C ALA A 394 -16.90 4.50 -7.18
N SER A 395 -16.13 4.73 -8.23
CA SER A 395 -14.80 5.36 -8.16
C SER A 395 -14.85 6.78 -7.59
N ASP A 396 -15.90 7.54 -7.88
CA ASP A 396 -16.04 8.91 -7.40
C ASP A 396 -16.29 8.93 -5.89
N LEU A 397 -17.21 8.09 -5.41
CA LEU A 397 -17.54 7.99 -3.98
C LEU A 397 -16.31 7.55 -3.18
N ILE A 398 -15.61 6.51 -3.64
CA ILE A 398 -14.36 6.04 -3.02
C ILE A 398 -13.27 7.13 -3.06
N GLY A 399 -13.16 7.85 -4.18
CA GLY A 399 -12.23 8.98 -4.31
C GLY A 399 -12.60 10.14 -3.38
N ILE A 400 -13.88 10.39 -3.09
CA ILE A 400 -14.29 11.37 -2.07
C ILE A 400 -13.81 10.92 -0.70
N VAL A 401 -14.02 9.65 -0.32
CA VAL A 401 -13.56 9.10 0.96
C VAL A 401 -12.06 9.32 1.16
N ALA A 402 -11.24 8.99 0.15
CA ALA A 402 -9.80 9.22 0.19
C ALA A 402 -9.42 10.70 0.26
N ARG A 403 -10.06 11.58 -0.54
CA ARG A 403 -9.78 13.03 -0.52
C ARG A 403 -10.20 13.72 0.78
N LEU A 404 -11.22 13.21 1.46
CA LEU A 404 -11.62 13.68 2.78
C LEU A 404 -10.68 13.18 3.89
N GLY A 405 -9.69 12.34 3.54
CA GLY A 405 -8.61 11.89 4.41
C GLY A 405 -8.93 10.61 5.18
N PHE A 406 -10.07 9.95 4.92
CA PHE A 406 -10.32 8.63 5.50
C PHE A 406 -9.35 7.60 4.92
N ASN A 407 -8.97 6.61 5.70
CA ASN A 407 -8.04 5.55 5.29
C ASN A 407 -8.65 4.14 5.33
N ALA A 408 -9.93 4.02 5.68
CA ALA A 408 -10.64 2.75 5.71
C ALA A 408 -12.14 2.88 5.40
N LEU A 409 -12.73 1.80 4.87
CA LEU A 409 -14.16 1.63 4.62
C LEU A 409 -14.69 0.41 5.40
N ARG A 410 -15.82 0.59 6.11
CA ARG A 410 -16.62 -0.52 6.66
C ARG A 410 -17.77 -0.78 5.70
N LEU A 411 -17.91 -2.02 5.24
CA LEU A 411 -18.92 -2.44 4.27
C LEU A 411 -19.92 -3.41 4.92
N PRO A 412 -21.10 -2.93 5.31
CA PRO A 412 -22.23 -3.74 5.75
C PRO A 412 -22.71 -4.73 4.68
N LEU A 413 -22.90 -5.99 5.06
CA LEU A 413 -23.35 -7.09 4.19
C LEU A 413 -24.51 -7.88 4.82
N ALA A 414 -25.19 -8.69 4.00
CA ALA A 414 -26.19 -9.64 4.46
C ALA A 414 -25.76 -11.09 4.20
N VAL A 415 -25.98 -11.97 5.17
CA VAL A 415 -25.60 -13.40 5.08
C VAL A 415 -26.26 -14.07 3.86
N ASP A 416 -27.56 -13.85 3.63
CA ASP A 416 -28.25 -14.39 2.45
C ASP A 416 -27.68 -13.90 1.12
N HIS A 417 -27.27 -12.64 1.03
CA HIS A 417 -26.64 -12.08 -0.17
C HIS A 417 -25.25 -12.68 -0.41
N VAL A 418 -24.45 -12.86 0.64
CA VAL A 418 -23.14 -13.53 0.54
C VAL A 418 -23.31 -14.98 0.06
N LEU A 419 -24.31 -15.70 0.55
CA LEU A 419 -24.56 -17.11 0.20
C LEU A 419 -25.21 -17.29 -1.18
N SER A 420 -26.22 -16.50 -1.51
CA SER A 420 -26.92 -16.61 -2.80
C SER A 420 -26.21 -15.90 -3.94
N ASN A 421 -25.31 -14.95 -3.62
CA ASN A 421 -24.62 -14.08 -4.55
C ASN A 421 -25.58 -13.49 -5.60
N PRO A 422 -26.62 -12.73 -5.23
CA PRO A 422 -27.70 -12.37 -6.15
C PRO A 422 -27.22 -11.43 -7.27
N SER A 423 -28.02 -11.31 -8.33
CA SER A 423 -27.87 -10.21 -9.29
C SER A 423 -28.21 -8.88 -8.63
N ILE A 424 -27.48 -7.83 -8.97
CA ILE A 424 -27.74 -6.49 -8.42
C ILE A 424 -29.06 -5.94 -8.98
N ASN A 425 -29.80 -5.22 -8.14
CA ASN A 425 -30.94 -4.46 -8.61
C ASN A 425 -30.47 -3.34 -9.56
N ARG A 426 -30.81 -3.42 -10.85
CA ARG A 426 -30.34 -2.43 -11.86
C ARG A 426 -30.61 -0.97 -11.49
N TRP A 427 -31.65 -0.69 -10.71
CA TRP A 427 -32.02 0.67 -10.33
C TRP A 427 -31.01 1.28 -9.33
N THR A 428 -30.35 0.45 -8.51
CA THR A 428 -29.30 0.90 -7.59
C THR A 428 -28.00 1.25 -8.31
N LEU A 429 -27.86 0.91 -9.59
CA LEU A 429 -26.67 1.11 -10.43
C LEU A 429 -26.94 2.02 -11.64
N THR A 430 -27.91 2.93 -11.56
CA THR A 430 -28.29 3.79 -12.69
C THR A 430 -27.11 4.63 -13.21
N ALA A 431 -26.25 5.14 -12.33
CA ALA A 431 -25.03 5.87 -12.72
C ALA A 431 -23.86 4.92 -13.09
N ASN A 432 -23.98 3.62 -12.84
CA ASN A 432 -22.94 2.60 -13.05
C ASN A 432 -23.44 1.45 -13.94
N PRO A 433 -23.84 1.72 -15.20
CA PRO A 433 -24.37 0.69 -16.10
C PRO A 433 -23.39 -0.48 -16.35
N GLU A 434 -22.09 -0.22 -16.29
CA GLU A 434 -21.02 -1.21 -16.41
C GLU A 434 -21.04 -2.26 -15.28
N LEU A 435 -21.54 -1.89 -14.10
CA LEU A 435 -21.60 -2.77 -12.93
C LEU A 435 -22.87 -3.65 -12.93
N GLN A 436 -23.86 -3.36 -13.79
CA GLN A 436 -25.14 -4.09 -13.81
C GLN A 436 -25.01 -5.56 -14.21
N ARG A 437 -23.90 -5.95 -14.83
CA ARG A 437 -23.62 -7.34 -15.22
C ARG A 437 -22.97 -8.16 -14.10
N LEU A 438 -22.52 -7.51 -13.03
CA LEU A 438 -21.86 -8.16 -11.90
C LEU A 438 -22.90 -8.77 -10.95
N ARG A 439 -22.49 -9.82 -10.25
CA ARG A 439 -23.23 -10.33 -9.08
C ARG A 439 -22.69 -9.68 -7.81
N HIS A 440 -23.39 -9.84 -6.70
CA HIS A 440 -23.06 -9.22 -5.41
C HIS A 440 -21.57 -9.32 -5.01
N LEU A 441 -20.96 -10.50 -5.07
CA LEU A 441 -19.56 -10.69 -4.70
C LEU A 441 -18.58 -10.09 -5.70
N ASP A 442 -18.91 -10.12 -7.00
CA ASP A 442 -18.07 -9.50 -8.04
C ASP A 442 -18.11 -7.96 -7.94
N LEU A 443 -19.28 -7.41 -7.59
CA LEU A 443 -19.42 -5.98 -7.29
C LEU A 443 -18.62 -5.61 -6.04
N LEU A 444 -18.70 -6.40 -4.98
CA LEU A 444 -17.94 -6.18 -3.76
C LEU A 444 -16.42 -6.22 -4.04
N GLU A 445 -15.95 -7.19 -4.83
CA GLU A 445 -14.56 -7.25 -5.27
C GLU A 445 -14.15 -6.02 -6.09
N ARG A 446 -15.02 -5.55 -6.99
CA ARG A 446 -14.76 -4.32 -7.74
C ARG A 446 -14.59 -3.11 -6.81
N ILE A 447 -15.42 -3.00 -5.77
CA ILE A 447 -15.32 -1.94 -4.76
C ILE A 447 -14.04 -2.07 -3.93
N VAL A 448 -13.70 -3.27 -3.48
CA VAL A 448 -12.45 -3.55 -2.74
C VAL A 448 -11.22 -3.15 -3.56
N ARG A 449 -11.19 -3.47 -4.86
CA ARG A 449 -10.07 -3.10 -5.75
C ARG A 449 -10.00 -1.59 -6.00
N LEU A 450 -11.14 -0.91 -6.13
CA LEU A 450 -11.17 0.55 -6.24
C LEU A 450 -10.69 1.22 -4.95
N ALA A 451 -11.06 0.69 -3.78
CA ALA A 451 -10.57 1.14 -2.49
C ALA A 451 -9.04 0.93 -2.38
N ALA A 452 -8.53 -0.24 -2.80
CA ALA A 452 -7.10 -0.55 -2.82
C ALA A 452 -6.31 0.45 -3.67
N ALA A 453 -6.82 0.79 -4.86
CA ALA A 453 -6.21 1.75 -5.77
C ALA A 453 -6.16 3.18 -5.21
N GLN A 454 -6.95 3.48 -4.17
CA GLN A 454 -6.96 4.75 -3.44
C GLN A 454 -6.28 4.65 -2.07
N GLY A 455 -5.61 3.54 -1.77
CA GLY A 455 -4.93 3.33 -0.48
C GLY A 455 -5.89 3.17 0.70
N LEU A 456 -7.13 2.72 0.48
CA LEU A 456 -8.14 2.53 1.52
C LEU A 456 -8.20 1.06 1.96
N LEU A 457 -8.12 0.86 3.28
CA LEU A 457 -8.42 -0.41 3.92
C LEU A 457 -9.93 -0.73 3.87
N VAL A 458 -10.29 -2.00 3.92
CA VAL A 458 -11.68 -2.47 3.90
C VAL A 458 -11.92 -3.45 5.03
N MET A 459 -12.95 -3.18 5.82
CA MET A 459 -13.54 -4.07 6.81
C MET A 459 -14.87 -4.58 6.27
N LEU A 460 -15.02 -5.91 6.24
CA LEU A 460 -16.29 -6.54 5.90
C LEU A 460 -17.09 -6.73 7.18
N ASP A 461 -18.37 -6.37 7.14
CA ASP A 461 -19.27 -6.43 8.29
C ASP A 461 -20.49 -7.30 7.97
N MET A 462 -20.74 -8.32 8.78
CA MET A 462 -21.97 -9.10 8.64
C MET A 462 -23.12 -8.42 9.38
N HIS A 463 -23.75 -7.49 8.67
CA HIS A 463 -24.69 -6.54 9.23
C HIS A 463 -26.11 -7.09 9.43
N ARG A 464 -26.55 -8.00 8.55
CA ARG A 464 -27.88 -8.61 8.61
C ARG A 464 -27.81 -10.11 8.32
N LEU A 465 -28.69 -10.87 8.95
CA LEU A 465 -28.94 -12.25 8.51
C LEU A 465 -29.60 -12.25 7.12
N ARG A 466 -30.68 -11.48 6.97
CA ARG A 466 -31.46 -11.45 5.73
C ARG A 466 -31.58 -10.02 5.23
N ALA A 467 -31.28 -9.78 3.95
CA ALA A 467 -31.29 -8.44 3.38
C ALA A 467 -32.67 -7.75 3.42
N SER A 468 -33.73 -8.55 3.51
CA SER A 468 -35.12 -8.11 3.58
C SER A 468 -35.63 -7.80 4.99
N VAL A 469 -34.86 -8.10 6.03
CA VAL A 469 -35.29 -7.98 7.43
C VAL A 469 -34.33 -7.07 8.19
N TRP A 470 -34.87 -5.99 8.78
CA TRP A 470 -34.14 -5.12 9.69
C TRP A 470 -35.07 -4.66 10.83
N PRO A 471 -34.59 -4.65 12.08
CA PRO A 471 -33.34 -5.25 12.56
C PRO A 471 -33.38 -6.79 12.50
N THR A 472 -32.25 -7.47 12.72
CA THR A 472 -32.24 -8.94 12.80
C THR A 472 -33.18 -9.43 13.91
N THR A 473 -33.97 -10.46 13.61
CA THR A 473 -34.95 -11.04 14.53
C THR A 473 -34.27 -11.48 15.84
N HIS A 474 -34.84 -11.05 16.98
CA HIS A 474 -34.34 -11.36 18.33
C HIS A 474 -32.91 -10.91 18.67
N GLY A 475 -32.20 -10.22 17.77
CA GLY A 475 -30.86 -9.69 18.05
C GLY A 475 -29.80 -10.76 18.27
N LEU A 476 -29.94 -11.92 17.62
CA LEU A 476 -29.01 -13.03 17.65
C LEU A 476 -28.44 -13.29 16.24
N TRP A 477 -27.32 -14.00 16.17
CA TRP A 477 -26.64 -14.39 14.93
C TRP A 477 -27.33 -15.55 14.17
N TYR A 478 -28.58 -15.85 14.53
CA TYR A 478 -29.42 -16.87 13.92
C TYR A 478 -30.91 -16.55 14.12
N ASP A 479 -31.76 -17.09 13.25
CA ASP A 479 -33.22 -17.05 13.41
C ASP A 479 -33.94 -18.25 12.75
N GLU A 480 -35.27 -18.25 12.83
CA GLU A 480 -36.12 -19.22 12.14
C GLU A 480 -35.97 -19.06 10.61
N GLY A 481 -35.12 -19.90 10.03
CA GLY A 481 -34.78 -19.90 8.60
C GLY A 481 -33.31 -19.63 8.30
N MET A 482 -32.56 -19.10 9.26
CA MET A 482 -31.12 -18.88 9.13
C MET A 482 -30.36 -19.38 10.37
N PRO A 483 -29.96 -20.67 10.42
CA PRO A 483 -29.15 -21.18 11.52
C PRO A 483 -27.75 -20.57 11.51
N ALA A 484 -27.09 -20.56 12.67
CA ALA A 484 -25.72 -20.04 12.84
C ALA A 484 -24.70 -20.61 11.85
N THR A 485 -24.91 -21.83 11.37
CA THR A 485 -24.07 -22.46 10.33
C THR A 485 -24.07 -21.72 8.99
N GLN A 486 -25.14 -20.98 8.67
CA GLN A 486 -25.19 -20.14 7.47
C GLN A 486 -24.26 -18.92 7.58
N LEU A 487 -24.20 -18.30 8.77
CA LEU A 487 -23.25 -17.23 9.06
C LEU A 487 -21.80 -17.72 8.93
N GLU A 488 -21.51 -18.90 9.50
CA GLU A 488 -20.21 -19.56 9.34
C GLU A 488 -19.86 -19.82 7.86
N SER A 489 -20.81 -20.34 7.07
CA SER A 489 -20.61 -20.56 5.63
C SER A 489 -20.38 -19.26 4.86
N ALA A 490 -21.09 -18.18 5.21
CA ALA A 490 -20.90 -16.87 4.60
C ALA A 490 -19.50 -16.32 4.91
N TRP A 491 -19.05 -16.43 6.17
CA TRP A 491 -17.71 -16.01 6.57
C TRP A 491 -16.60 -16.80 5.88
N ARG A 492 -16.72 -18.13 5.77
CA ARG A 492 -15.76 -18.93 4.99
C ARG A 492 -15.69 -18.47 3.54
N ARG A 493 -16.83 -18.17 2.94
CA ARG A 493 -16.90 -17.68 1.55
C ARG A 493 -16.19 -16.34 1.41
N LEU A 494 -16.50 -15.36 2.28
CA LEU A 494 -15.84 -14.05 2.26
C LEU A 494 -14.34 -14.15 2.48
N ALA A 495 -13.90 -14.91 3.50
CA ALA A 495 -12.49 -15.10 3.78
C ALA A 495 -11.76 -15.71 2.58
N ARG A 496 -12.27 -16.79 1.99
CA ARG A 496 -11.66 -17.40 0.78
C ARG A 496 -11.62 -16.46 -0.41
N THR A 497 -12.65 -15.65 -0.62
CA THR A 497 -12.73 -14.71 -1.75
C THR A 497 -11.79 -13.50 -1.56
N PHE A 498 -11.71 -12.96 -0.34
CA PHE A 498 -11.08 -11.66 -0.09
C PHE A 498 -9.73 -11.73 0.63
N CYS A 499 -9.28 -12.89 1.12
CA CYS A 499 -8.02 -12.98 1.87
C CYS A 499 -6.79 -12.59 1.03
N SER A 500 -6.81 -12.72 -0.30
CA SER A 500 -5.72 -12.26 -1.17
C SER A 500 -5.69 -10.75 -1.39
N HIS A 501 -6.78 -10.03 -1.09
CA HIS A 501 -6.87 -8.58 -1.27
C HIS A 501 -6.21 -7.87 -0.10
N TRP A 502 -4.99 -7.36 -0.30
CA TRP A 502 -4.15 -6.79 0.77
C TRP A 502 -4.89 -5.81 1.68
N ASN A 503 -5.79 -5.00 1.09
CA ASN A 503 -6.50 -3.94 1.79
C ASN A 503 -7.72 -4.42 2.57
N VAL A 504 -8.24 -5.63 2.32
CA VAL A 504 -9.23 -6.23 3.20
C VAL A 504 -8.50 -6.75 4.44
N PHE A 505 -8.71 -6.09 5.58
CA PHE A 505 -7.87 -6.28 6.76
C PHE A 505 -8.63 -6.87 7.96
N ALA A 506 -9.96 -6.87 7.92
CA ALA A 506 -10.78 -7.13 9.09
C ALA A 506 -12.14 -7.76 8.75
N ALA A 507 -12.61 -8.61 9.67
CA ALA A 507 -13.94 -9.19 9.70
C ALA A 507 -14.67 -8.73 10.97
N ASP A 508 -15.76 -7.99 10.79
CA ASP A 508 -16.68 -7.59 11.85
C ASP A 508 -17.83 -8.59 11.95
N LEU A 509 -17.73 -9.48 12.95
CA LEU A 509 -18.33 -10.82 12.89
C LEU A 509 -19.85 -10.82 12.75
N PHE A 510 -20.51 -9.92 13.47
CA PHE A 510 -21.96 -9.77 13.45
C PHE A 510 -22.37 -8.45 14.11
N ASN A 511 -23.14 -7.64 13.37
CA ASN A 511 -23.53 -6.31 13.81
C ASN A 511 -24.56 -6.32 14.95
N GLU A 512 -24.27 -5.53 15.98
CA GLU A 512 -25.16 -5.13 17.05
C GLU A 512 -25.96 -6.26 17.72
N PRO A 513 -25.32 -7.30 18.29
CA PRO A 513 -26.03 -8.29 19.10
C PRO A 513 -26.72 -7.62 20.28
N TRP A 514 -28.04 -7.76 20.40
CA TRP A 514 -28.79 -7.13 21.50
C TRP A 514 -29.63 -8.12 22.30
N GLY A 515 -29.94 -9.30 21.75
CA GLY A 515 -30.69 -10.33 22.46
C GLY A 515 -29.84 -11.45 23.07
N ALA A 516 -28.51 -11.34 22.97
CA ALA A 516 -27.56 -12.36 23.43
C ALA A 516 -27.27 -12.28 24.96
N SER A 517 -26.58 -13.30 25.48
CA SER A 517 -25.86 -13.25 26.76
C SER A 517 -24.35 -13.08 26.50
N TRP A 518 -23.58 -12.87 27.57
CA TRP A 518 -22.12 -12.71 27.46
C TRP A 518 -21.40 -13.33 28.66
N GLY A 519 -20.54 -14.31 28.40
CA GLY A 519 -19.64 -14.89 29.38
C GLY A 519 -20.31 -15.80 30.41
N ASP A 520 -21.53 -16.26 30.15
CA ASP A 520 -22.29 -17.18 31.02
C ASP A 520 -22.19 -18.65 30.61
N GLY A 521 -21.57 -18.94 29.46
CA GLY A 521 -21.33 -20.29 28.95
C GLY A 521 -22.52 -20.93 28.24
N ASP A 522 -23.61 -20.19 28.04
CA ASP A 522 -24.77 -20.65 27.27
C ASP A 522 -24.36 -20.93 25.81
N GLN A 523 -24.51 -22.18 25.36
CA GLN A 523 -24.07 -22.57 24.02
C GLN A 523 -24.85 -21.92 22.88
N GLU A 524 -26.08 -21.46 23.16
CA GLU A 524 -27.00 -20.87 22.19
C GLU A 524 -26.97 -19.35 22.23
N ARG A 525 -26.76 -18.75 23.41
CA ARG A 525 -26.91 -17.30 23.61
C ARG A 525 -25.63 -16.55 23.95
N ASP A 526 -24.57 -17.22 24.38
CA ASP A 526 -23.32 -16.55 24.78
C ASP A 526 -22.54 -16.07 23.55
N TRP A 527 -22.63 -14.77 23.29
CA TRP A 527 -21.96 -14.14 22.15
C TRP A 527 -20.44 -14.22 22.28
N ALA A 528 -19.85 -14.07 23.46
CA ALA A 528 -18.40 -14.13 23.65
C ALA A 528 -17.86 -15.52 23.26
N LEU A 529 -18.58 -16.57 23.67
CA LEU A 529 -18.27 -17.94 23.32
C LEU A 529 -18.42 -18.20 21.83
N TYR A 530 -19.53 -17.77 21.22
CA TYR A 530 -19.77 -17.99 19.80
C TYR A 530 -18.81 -17.17 18.91
N ALA A 531 -18.58 -15.89 19.22
CA ALA A 531 -17.61 -15.04 18.53
C ALA A 531 -16.19 -15.59 18.58
N GLY A 532 -15.78 -16.20 19.71
CA GLY A 532 -14.51 -16.91 19.82
C GLY A 532 -14.37 -18.06 18.81
N ARG A 533 -15.43 -18.88 18.69
CA ARG A 533 -15.49 -19.99 17.72
C ARG A 533 -15.54 -19.49 16.27
N LEU A 534 -16.42 -18.54 15.97
CA LEU A 534 -16.61 -18.01 14.62
C LEU A 534 -15.36 -17.26 14.14
N GLY A 535 -14.77 -16.41 14.99
CA GLY A 535 -13.52 -15.72 14.69
C GLY A 535 -12.36 -16.66 14.44
N SER A 536 -12.26 -17.76 15.21
CA SER A 536 -11.25 -18.80 14.96
C SER A 536 -11.44 -19.46 13.59
N LEU A 537 -12.69 -19.74 13.21
CA LEU A 537 -13.04 -20.28 11.89
C LEU A 537 -12.71 -19.30 10.75
N VAL A 538 -12.93 -17.99 10.94
CA VAL A 538 -12.51 -16.97 9.97
C VAL A 538 -10.98 -16.98 9.83
N LEU A 539 -10.24 -17.10 10.93
CA LEU A 539 -8.77 -17.10 10.95
C LEU A 539 -8.15 -18.37 10.36
N GLU A 540 -8.88 -19.50 10.35
CA GLU A 540 -8.47 -20.71 9.62
C GLU A 540 -8.44 -20.46 8.11
N GLU A 541 -9.40 -19.68 7.59
CA GLU A 541 -9.51 -19.33 6.17
C GLU A 541 -8.63 -18.12 5.79
N CYS A 542 -8.52 -17.14 6.69
CA CYS A 542 -7.67 -15.96 6.49
C CYS A 542 -6.88 -15.57 7.75
N PRO A 543 -5.65 -16.11 7.92
CA PRO A 543 -4.88 -15.95 9.15
C PRO A 543 -4.36 -14.54 9.45
N ARG A 544 -4.50 -13.60 8.49
CA ARG A 544 -4.00 -12.23 8.59
C ARG A 544 -5.04 -11.21 9.04
N TRP A 545 -6.33 -11.55 8.98
CA TRP A 545 -7.39 -10.62 9.33
C TRP A 545 -7.46 -10.34 10.83
N LEU A 546 -7.88 -9.12 11.16
CA LEU A 546 -8.36 -8.79 12.49
C LEU A 546 -9.81 -9.26 12.63
N ILE A 547 -10.17 -9.70 13.83
CA ILE A 547 -11.51 -10.15 14.16
C ILE A 547 -12.13 -9.14 15.10
N LEU A 548 -13.13 -8.42 14.62
CA LEU A 548 -13.89 -7.47 15.42
C LEU A 548 -15.06 -8.18 16.07
N VAL A 549 -15.20 -7.95 17.37
CA VAL A 549 -16.29 -8.46 18.20
C VAL A 549 -16.98 -7.28 18.85
N GLU A 550 -18.21 -7.00 18.39
CA GLU A 550 -19.06 -5.97 18.98
C GLU A 550 -19.61 -6.37 20.35
N GLY A 551 -20.10 -5.38 21.11
CA GLY A 551 -20.66 -5.55 22.45
C GLY A 551 -22.13 -5.97 22.41
N LEU A 552 -22.79 -5.95 23.57
CA LEU A 552 -24.23 -6.19 23.65
C LEU A 552 -25.06 -4.90 23.68
N GLY A 553 -26.34 -5.02 23.34
CA GLY A 553 -27.34 -3.97 23.47
C GLY A 553 -28.33 -4.11 24.62
N VAL A 554 -29.16 -3.08 24.76
CA VAL A 554 -30.41 -3.14 25.53
C VAL A 554 -31.31 -4.28 25.00
N GLY A 555 -31.78 -5.14 25.91
CA GLY A 555 -32.53 -6.37 25.57
C GLY A 555 -31.76 -7.67 25.85
N SER A 556 -30.47 -7.56 26.22
CA SER A 556 -29.62 -8.71 26.56
C SER A 556 -29.89 -9.21 27.97
N SER A 557 -29.49 -10.46 28.25
CA SER A 557 -29.59 -11.07 29.59
C SER A 557 -28.34 -10.87 30.45
N ALA A 558 -27.36 -10.08 29.99
CA ALA A 558 -26.15 -9.79 30.73
C ALA A 558 -26.48 -8.92 31.97
N PRO A 559 -25.99 -9.28 33.18
CA PRO A 559 -26.20 -8.46 34.37
C PRO A 559 -25.63 -7.05 34.16
N SER A 560 -26.49 -6.03 34.22
CA SER A 560 -26.09 -4.63 34.18
C SER A 560 -26.04 -4.06 35.60
N PRO A 561 -24.88 -3.67 36.14
CA PRO A 561 -24.85 -2.78 37.29
C PRO A 561 -25.32 -1.39 36.86
N ALA A 562 -26.59 -1.05 37.09
CA ALA A 562 -27.23 0.29 37.13
C ALA A 562 -26.98 1.33 35.99
N PHE A 563 -26.02 1.13 35.09
CA PHE A 563 -25.58 2.14 34.11
C PHE A 563 -25.82 1.72 32.65
N CYS A 564 -25.97 0.43 32.35
CA CYS A 564 -26.09 -0.06 30.97
C CYS A 564 -27.48 -0.65 30.63
N ASP A 565 -28.52 -0.31 31.41
CA ASP A 565 -29.93 -0.62 31.11
C ASP A 565 -30.45 0.08 29.82
N LEU A 566 -29.68 1.05 29.29
CA LEU A 566 -29.95 1.80 28.07
C LEU A 566 -28.69 1.97 27.20
N CYS A 567 -27.79 0.98 27.17
CA CYS A 567 -26.69 0.97 26.20
C CYS A 567 -27.23 0.84 24.76
N PHE A 568 -26.55 1.46 23.80
CA PHE A 568 -26.76 1.20 22.39
C PHE A 568 -26.47 -0.27 22.07
N TRP A 569 -27.07 -0.78 20.99
CA TRP A 569 -26.71 -2.10 20.51
C TRP A 569 -25.24 -2.11 20.09
N GLY A 570 -24.51 -3.17 20.42
CA GLY A 570 -23.06 -3.23 20.21
C GLY A 570 -22.20 -2.49 21.25
N GLU A 571 -22.77 -1.81 22.26
CA GLU A 571 -22.01 -0.92 23.17
C GLU A 571 -21.47 -1.61 24.44
N ASN A 572 -22.17 -2.61 24.96
CA ASN A 572 -21.93 -3.16 26.31
C ASN A 572 -20.81 -4.20 26.34
N PHE A 573 -19.69 -3.90 27.01
CA PHE A 573 -18.58 -4.83 27.24
C PHE A 573 -18.34 -5.12 28.74
N LEU A 574 -19.29 -4.82 29.64
CA LEU A 574 -19.08 -4.94 31.09
C LEU A 574 -18.63 -6.34 31.55
N ASN A 575 -19.01 -7.39 30.82
CA ASN A 575 -18.65 -8.78 31.12
C ASN A 575 -17.38 -9.26 30.37
N VAL A 576 -16.62 -8.38 29.73
CA VAL A 576 -15.38 -8.72 29.01
C VAL A 576 -14.20 -8.82 29.97
N THR A 577 -14.26 -9.81 30.85
CA THR A 577 -13.21 -10.12 31.81
C THR A 577 -13.12 -11.63 32.04
N GLY A 578 -11.93 -12.14 32.35
CA GLY A 578 -11.74 -13.56 32.71
C GLY A 578 -12.28 -14.54 31.66
N ALA A 579 -13.34 -15.27 32.01
CA ALA A 579 -13.99 -16.23 31.11
C ALA A 579 -14.83 -15.57 29.99
N GLY A 580 -15.23 -14.30 30.16
CA GLY A 580 -16.00 -13.55 29.18
C GLY A 580 -15.17 -12.84 28.11
N VAL A 581 -13.85 -13.02 28.07
CA VAL A 581 -13.04 -12.54 26.93
C VAL A 581 -13.20 -13.53 25.77
N PRO A 582 -13.63 -13.10 24.56
CA PRO A 582 -13.71 -13.99 23.40
C PRO A 582 -12.38 -14.68 23.12
N ARG A 583 -12.40 -16.01 22.95
CA ARG A 583 -11.19 -16.81 22.78
C ARG A 583 -11.01 -17.21 21.32
N LEU A 584 -10.07 -16.56 20.64
CA LEU A 584 -9.67 -16.87 19.28
C LEU A 584 -8.52 -17.88 19.25
N SER A 585 -8.39 -18.61 18.14
CA SER A 585 -7.21 -19.43 17.83
C SER A 585 -5.92 -18.61 17.76
N LYS A 586 -6.03 -17.32 17.41
CA LYS A 586 -4.96 -16.31 17.45
C LYS A 586 -5.38 -15.12 18.31
N PRO A 587 -5.08 -15.13 19.63
CA PRO A 587 -5.56 -14.10 20.56
C PRO A 587 -5.16 -12.68 20.18
N GLU A 588 -4.02 -12.49 19.51
CA GLU A 588 -3.51 -11.18 19.08
C GLU A 588 -4.32 -10.55 17.93
N ARG A 589 -5.26 -11.30 17.33
CA ARG A 589 -6.15 -10.82 16.26
C ARG A 589 -7.48 -10.28 16.78
N LEU A 590 -7.74 -10.39 18.08
CA LEU A 590 -8.99 -9.91 18.70
C LEU A 590 -9.00 -8.38 18.80
N VAL A 591 -10.06 -7.79 18.28
CA VAL A 591 -10.38 -6.38 18.43
C VAL A 591 -11.82 -6.26 18.96
N LEU A 592 -12.01 -5.48 20.02
CA LEU A 592 -13.34 -5.16 20.54
C LEU A 592 -13.89 -3.94 19.79
N SER A 593 -15.16 -3.98 19.39
CA SER A 593 -15.75 -3.00 18.49
C SER A 593 -17.04 -2.38 19.02
N PRO A 594 -16.98 -1.39 19.92
CA PRO A 594 -18.19 -0.77 20.45
C PRO A 594 -18.89 0.09 19.39
N HIS A 595 -20.21 0.04 19.41
CA HIS A 595 -21.11 0.95 18.70
C HIS A 595 -21.78 1.88 19.70
N LEU A 596 -21.88 3.16 19.38
CA LEU A 596 -22.52 4.13 20.26
C LEU A 596 -22.97 5.38 19.49
N TYR A 597 -24.02 6.03 19.98
CA TYR A 597 -24.61 7.19 19.31
C TYR A 597 -24.97 8.32 20.27
N GLY A 598 -25.26 9.48 19.68
CA GLY A 598 -25.66 10.68 20.41
C GLY A 598 -27.16 10.79 20.69
N PRO A 599 -27.58 11.89 21.35
CA PRO A 599 -28.98 12.19 21.61
C PRO A 599 -29.81 12.38 20.34
N GLY A 600 -29.19 12.62 19.18
CA GLY A 600 -29.86 12.67 17.88
C GLY A 600 -30.49 11.34 17.46
N THR A 601 -29.89 10.22 17.86
CA THR A 601 -30.37 8.86 17.57
C THR A 601 -31.32 8.36 18.64
N ASN A 602 -30.97 8.52 19.92
CA ASN A 602 -31.83 8.11 21.04
C ASN A 602 -31.81 9.10 22.20
N SER A 603 -32.70 10.09 22.13
CA SER A 603 -32.84 11.12 23.17
C SER A 603 -33.40 10.61 24.52
N ARG A 604 -33.78 9.32 24.62
CA ARG A 604 -34.39 8.76 25.85
C ARG A 604 -33.36 8.31 26.88
N MET A 605 -32.09 8.27 26.52
CA MET A 605 -31.04 7.88 27.46
C MET A 605 -30.89 8.97 28.52
N TYR A 606 -31.07 8.58 29.79
CA TYR A 606 -31.17 9.54 30.90
C TYR A 606 -29.88 10.35 31.10
N TYR A 607 -28.73 9.82 30.67
CA TYR A 607 -27.44 10.49 30.73
C TYR A 607 -27.24 11.60 29.68
N PHE A 608 -28.14 11.76 28.71
CA PHE A 608 -28.20 12.95 27.85
C PHE A 608 -29.07 14.06 28.43
N ASN A 609 -29.93 13.74 29.40
CA ASN A 609 -30.88 14.70 29.94
C ASN A 609 -30.17 15.68 30.87
N ARG A 610 -30.06 16.95 30.45
CA ARG A 610 -29.42 18.03 31.22
C ARG A 610 -30.10 18.39 32.55
N THR A 611 -31.32 17.90 32.78
CA THR A 611 -31.99 18.02 34.08
C THR A 611 -31.47 16.96 35.06
N VAL A 612 -31.14 15.77 34.55
CA VAL A 612 -30.61 14.65 35.34
C VAL A 612 -29.08 14.79 35.48
N PHE A 613 -28.40 15.15 34.40
CA PHE A 613 -26.97 15.44 34.34
C PHE A 613 -26.71 16.86 33.81
N PRO A 614 -26.74 17.88 34.67
CA PRO A 614 -26.50 19.27 34.27
C PRO A 614 -25.14 19.52 33.61
N ASN A 615 -24.18 18.63 33.81
CA ASN A 615 -22.84 18.70 33.26
C ASN A 615 -22.69 18.00 31.89
N PHE A 616 -23.76 17.55 31.24
CA PHE A 616 -23.66 17.07 29.85
C PHE A 616 -23.08 18.16 28.93
N PRO A 617 -22.12 17.83 28.03
CA PRO A 617 -21.64 16.48 27.68
C PRO A 617 -20.46 15.92 28.51
N ASP A 618 -19.94 16.65 29.50
CA ASP A 618 -18.74 16.24 30.26
C ASP A 618 -18.92 14.94 31.06
N ASN A 619 -20.15 14.55 31.36
CA ASN A 619 -20.47 13.27 32.00
C ASN A 619 -20.21 12.05 31.11
N MET A 620 -20.06 12.21 29.80
CA MET A 620 -20.00 11.09 28.86
C MET A 620 -18.68 10.30 28.92
N GLY A 621 -17.55 10.95 29.19
CA GLY A 621 -16.23 10.29 29.25
C GLY A 621 -16.18 9.11 30.23
N PRO A 622 -16.59 9.29 31.50
CA PRO A 622 -16.74 8.19 32.46
C PRO A 622 -17.69 7.08 32.00
N ILE A 623 -18.81 7.43 31.36
CA ILE A 623 -19.81 6.45 30.89
C ILE A 623 -19.20 5.54 29.82
N TRP A 624 -18.58 6.11 28.78
CA TRP A 624 -17.86 5.34 27.77
C TRP A 624 -16.69 4.54 28.35
N THR A 625 -16.06 5.09 29.39
CA THR A 625 -15.00 4.38 30.11
C THR A 625 -15.51 3.10 30.74
N ASP A 626 -16.64 3.18 31.43
CA ASP A 626 -17.25 2.04 32.09
C ASP A 626 -17.85 1.05 31.08
N HIS A 627 -18.51 1.53 30.03
CA HIS A 627 -19.18 0.69 29.04
C HIS A 627 -18.21 -0.20 28.26
N PHE A 628 -17.08 0.35 27.80
CA PHE A 628 -16.19 -0.40 26.90
C PHE A 628 -14.69 -0.18 27.09
N LEU A 629 -14.22 1.01 27.49
CA LEU A 629 -12.76 1.26 27.55
C LEU A 629 -12.07 0.49 28.68
N ALA A 630 -12.61 0.56 29.90
CA ALA A 630 -12.07 -0.15 31.05
C ALA A 630 -12.17 -1.68 30.89
N PRO A 631 -13.30 -2.24 30.41
CA PRO A 631 -13.35 -3.66 30.05
C PRO A 631 -12.31 -4.07 29.00
N ALA A 632 -12.15 -3.31 27.91
CA ALA A 632 -11.16 -3.61 26.88
C ALA A 632 -9.73 -3.59 27.41
N ARG A 633 -9.39 -2.60 28.25
CA ARG A 633 -8.10 -2.51 28.95
C ARG A 633 -7.87 -3.69 29.88
N ALA A 634 -8.90 -4.11 30.64
CA ALA A 634 -8.83 -5.26 31.53
C ALA A 634 -8.60 -6.57 30.76
N ALA A 635 -9.23 -6.72 29.60
CA ALA A 635 -9.04 -7.85 28.70
C ALA A 635 -7.74 -7.80 27.89
N ARG A 636 -7.02 -6.66 27.91
CA ARG A 636 -5.84 -6.39 27.05
C ARG A 636 -6.15 -6.57 25.56
N ALA A 637 -7.38 -6.28 25.15
CA ALA A 637 -7.79 -6.33 23.76
C ALA A 637 -7.61 -4.95 23.10
N ALA A 638 -7.33 -4.95 21.79
CA ALA A 638 -7.39 -3.72 21.01
C ALA A 638 -8.84 -3.21 20.93
N LEU A 639 -9.03 -1.90 20.83
CA LEU A 639 -10.34 -1.26 20.71
C LEU A 639 -10.38 -0.42 19.43
N LEU A 640 -11.44 -0.61 18.65
CA LEU A 640 -11.72 0.15 17.44
C LEU A 640 -13.22 0.41 17.41
N VAL A 641 -13.65 1.67 17.45
CA VAL A 641 -15.10 1.99 17.52
C VAL A 641 -15.74 1.71 16.16
N GLY A 642 -16.68 0.77 16.09
CA GLY A 642 -17.26 0.27 14.83
C GLY A 642 -18.30 1.20 14.21
N GLU A 643 -19.05 1.91 15.05
CA GLU A 643 -20.00 2.94 14.62
C GLU A 643 -20.15 4.05 15.65
N TRP A 644 -20.14 5.28 15.16
CA TRP A 644 -20.61 6.47 15.86
C TRP A 644 -20.97 7.56 14.85
N GLY A 645 -21.94 8.40 15.20
CA GLY A 645 -22.36 9.49 14.33
C GLY A 645 -23.67 10.12 14.79
N GLY A 646 -24.16 11.05 13.96
CA GLY A 646 -25.36 11.81 14.27
C GLY A 646 -25.51 12.99 13.32
N ARG A 647 -26.63 13.72 13.38
CA ARG A 647 -26.91 14.86 12.50
C ARG A 647 -26.01 16.07 12.74
N TYR A 648 -25.26 16.09 13.84
CA TYR A 648 -24.34 17.16 14.23
C TYR A 648 -25.04 18.51 14.39
N VAL A 649 -26.13 18.50 15.17
CA VAL A 649 -26.93 19.70 15.49
C VAL A 649 -27.35 19.68 16.95
N GLY A 650 -27.30 20.84 17.63
CA GLY A 650 -27.78 20.98 19.01
C GLY A 650 -27.01 20.08 19.99
N ASP A 651 -27.72 19.34 20.84
CA ASP A 651 -27.06 18.45 21.83
C ASP A 651 -26.26 17.31 21.17
N ASP A 652 -26.55 16.96 19.91
CA ASP A 652 -25.80 15.94 19.16
C ASP A 652 -24.41 16.44 18.70
N GLU A 653 -24.30 17.73 18.37
CA GLU A 653 -23.02 18.40 18.09
C GLU A 653 -22.12 18.37 19.33
N LEU A 654 -22.66 18.78 20.48
CA LEU A 654 -21.96 18.74 21.77
C LEU A 654 -21.48 17.32 22.14
N TRP A 655 -22.31 16.31 21.88
CA TRP A 655 -21.97 14.91 22.10
C TRP A 655 -20.84 14.44 21.18
N GLN A 656 -20.93 14.74 19.87
CA GLN A 656 -19.93 14.30 18.89
C GLN A 656 -18.59 14.99 19.13
N ASP A 657 -18.57 16.28 19.49
CA ASP A 657 -17.34 16.98 19.85
C ASP A 657 -16.69 16.39 21.11
N ARG A 658 -17.49 16.06 22.12
CA ARG A 658 -17.01 15.40 23.33
C ARG A 658 -16.48 13.99 23.03
N PHE A 659 -17.12 13.25 22.12
CA PHE A 659 -16.69 11.91 21.74
C PHE A 659 -15.41 11.93 20.90
N LYS A 660 -15.29 12.86 19.94
CA LYS A 660 -14.02 13.13 19.24
C LYS A 660 -12.90 13.40 20.24
N ALA A 661 -13.14 14.27 21.24
CA ALA A 661 -12.15 14.52 22.29
C ALA A 661 -11.78 13.24 23.06
N PHE A 662 -12.77 12.39 23.38
CA PHE A 662 -12.54 11.09 24.02
C PHE A 662 -11.69 10.14 23.17
N LEU A 663 -11.92 10.09 21.86
CA LEU A 663 -11.10 9.31 20.92
C LEU A 663 -9.65 9.79 20.91
N LEU A 664 -9.43 11.11 20.87
CA LEU A 664 -8.09 11.72 20.91
C LEU A 664 -7.39 11.46 22.24
N GLU A 665 -8.06 11.72 23.37
CA GLU A 665 -7.57 11.48 24.74
C GLU A 665 -7.08 10.04 24.95
N ASN A 666 -7.73 9.08 24.28
CA ASN A 666 -7.43 7.65 24.44
C ASN A 666 -6.74 7.02 23.23
N SER A 667 -6.37 7.82 22.22
CA SER A 667 -5.72 7.37 20.98
C SER A 667 -6.48 6.24 20.25
N LEU A 668 -7.82 6.34 20.21
CA LEU A 668 -8.70 5.32 19.65
C LEU A 668 -8.94 5.53 18.15
N SER A 669 -9.04 4.42 17.42
CA SER A 669 -9.47 4.41 16.02
C SER A 669 -10.98 4.23 15.93
N SER A 670 -11.59 4.68 14.83
CA SER A 670 -13.04 4.58 14.67
C SER A 670 -13.52 4.54 13.22
N PHE A 671 -14.75 4.05 13.02
CA PHE A 671 -15.53 4.19 11.80
C PHE A 671 -16.73 5.10 12.06
N TYR A 672 -16.84 6.18 11.29
CA TYR A 672 -17.97 7.09 11.37
C TYR A 672 -19.18 6.54 10.58
N TRP A 673 -20.36 6.63 11.16
CA TRP A 673 -21.63 6.32 10.51
C TRP A 673 -22.30 7.62 10.02
N ALA A 674 -22.32 7.92 8.72
CA ALA A 674 -21.83 7.14 7.58
C ALA A 674 -21.38 8.03 6.40
N LEU A 675 -20.88 7.43 5.32
CA LEU A 675 -20.71 8.09 4.02
C LEU A 675 -22.06 8.62 3.50
N ASN A 676 -23.07 7.76 3.65
CA ASN A 676 -24.41 7.86 3.14
C ASN A 676 -25.21 9.03 3.75
N PRO A 677 -25.78 9.94 2.93
CA PRO A 677 -26.69 10.97 3.45
C PRO A 677 -28.03 10.40 3.92
N ASN A 678 -28.44 9.23 3.41
CA ASN A 678 -29.76 8.64 3.60
C ASN A 678 -29.90 7.79 4.87
N SER A 679 -29.02 7.96 5.86
CA SER A 679 -29.27 7.45 7.21
C SER A 679 -30.32 8.34 7.90
N GLY A 680 -31.45 7.75 8.31
CA GLY A 680 -32.63 8.50 8.74
C GLY A 680 -32.45 9.30 10.03
N ASP A 681 -31.63 8.83 10.95
CA ASP A 681 -31.38 9.42 12.27
C ASP A 681 -30.06 10.19 12.33
N THR A 682 -29.01 9.72 11.64
CA THR A 682 -27.68 10.35 11.67
C THR A 682 -27.40 11.28 10.47
N GLY A 683 -28.07 11.10 9.35
CA GLY A 683 -27.56 11.55 8.05
C GLY A 683 -26.17 10.95 7.78
N GLY A 684 -25.35 11.65 6.98
CA GLY A 684 -23.98 11.21 6.71
C GLY A 684 -23.00 12.36 6.58
N ILE A 685 -21.81 12.02 6.07
CA ILE A 685 -20.80 13.00 5.68
C ILE A 685 -21.13 13.65 4.35
N LEU A 686 -21.81 12.95 3.44
CA LEU A 686 -22.34 13.55 2.21
C LEU A 686 -23.68 14.21 2.51
N LEU A 687 -24.01 15.21 1.70
CA LEU A 687 -25.35 15.76 1.59
C LEU A 687 -26.20 14.92 0.63
N GLU A 688 -27.50 15.19 0.56
CA GLU A 688 -28.47 14.41 -0.22
C GLU A 688 -28.17 14.32 -1.72
N ASP A 689 -27.30 15.20 -2.23
CA ASP A 689 -26.80 15.22 -3.61
C ASP A 689 -25.69 14.17 -3.89
N TRP A 690 -25.28 13.40 -2.86
CA TRP A 690 -24.20 12.40 -2.91
C TRP A 690 -22.86 12.96 -3.42
N THR A 691 -22.65 14.27 -3.28
CA THR A 691 -21.51 14.96 -3.87
C THR A 691 -20.83 15.88 -2.88
N ALA A 692 -21.56 16.82 -2.30
CA ALA A 692 -21.00 17.79 -1.38
C ALA A 692 -20.86 17.18 0.02
N PRO A 693 -19.71 17.36 0.70
CA PRO A 693 -19.58 16.97 2.09
C PRO A 693 -20.28 17.99 3.00
N HIS A 694 -20.80 17.52 4.13
CA HIS A 694 -21.24 18.34 5.25
C HIS A 694 -19.99 18.96 5.92
N VAL A 695 -19.77 20.24 5.68
CA VAL A 695 -18.50 20.93 6.02
C VAL A 695 -18.13 20.81 7.50
N GLU A 696 -19.10 21.03 8.41
CA GLU A 696 -18.85 21.00 9.86
C GLU A 696 -18.46 19.60 10.36
N LYS A 697 -19.23 18.56 9.99
CA LYS A 697 -18.86 17.16 10.25
C LYS A 697 -17.50 16.80 9.69
N GLN A 698 -17.20 17.21 8.45
CA GLN A 698 -15.90 16.95 7.84
C GLN A 698 -14.77 17.63 8.61
N GLN A 699 -14.95 18.89 9.04
CA GLN A 699 -13.96 19.60 9.84
C GLN A 699 -13.70 18.86 11.17
N MET A 700 -14.77 18.49 11.88
CA MET A 700 -14.69 17.72 13.13
C MET A 700 -13.94 16.40 12.94
N LEU A 701 -14.26 15.63 11.91
CA LEU A 701 -13.62 14.33 11.62
C LEU A 701 -12.17 14.48 11.11
N SER A 702 -11.84 15.61 10.48
CA SER A 702 -10.50 15.86 9.96
C SER A 702 -9.44 15.99 11.05
N GLU A 703 -9.85 16.32 12.28
CA GLU A 703 -8.98 16.41 13.46
C GLU A 703 -8.56 15.04 14.02
N LEU A 704 -9.28 13.96 13.69
CA LEU A 704 -8.90 12.61 14.11
C LEU A 704 -7.69 12.11 13.30
N PRO A 705 -6.72 11.44 13.95
CA PRO A 705 -5.54 10.94 13.27
C PRO A 705 -5.88 9.83 12.29
N ALA A 706 -5.20 9.82 11.14
CA ALA A 706 -5.25 8.76 10.16
C ALA A 706 -3.83 8.39 9.76
N SER A 707 -3.43 7.14 9.97
CA SER A 707 -2.12 6.67 9.50
C SER A 707 -2.12 6.51 7.99
N SER A 708 -0.99 6.80 7.37
CA SER A 708 -0.82 6.52 5.94
C SER A 708 -0.73 5.01 5.71
N VAL A 709 -1.70 4.48 4.98
CA VAL A 709 -1.71 3.07 4.55
C VAL A 709 -0.51 2.79 3.65
N ALA A 710 -0.13 3.73 2.79
CA ALA A 710 1.05 3.61 1.94
C ALA A 710 2.34 3.47 2.76
N GLN A 711 2.51 4.31 3.80
CA GLN A 711 3.65 4.19 4.72
C GLN A 711 3.62 2.87 5.50
N ALA A 712 2.44 2.44 5.97
CA ALA A 712 2.32 1.17 6.69
C ALA A 712 2.68 -0.03 5.80
N LEU A 713 2.20 -0.07 4.56
CA LEU A 713 2.59 -1.08 3.57
C LEU A 713 4.09 -1.03 3.25
N ALA A 714 4.69 0.16 3.25
CA ALA A 714 6.13 0.29 3.09
C ALA A 714 6.90 -0.28 4.31
N SER A 715 6.35 -0.14 5.53
CA SER A 715 6.95 -0.58 6.79
C SER A 715 6.74 -2.06 7.14
N VAL A 716 5.72 -2.71 6.57
CA VAL A 716 5.58 -4.18 6.64
C VAL A 716 6.64 -4.75 5.70
N GLY A 717 7.78 -5.11 6.27
CA GLY A 717 8.86 -5.77 5.55
C GLY A 717 8.31 -6.88 4.63
N PRO A 718 8.77 -6.98 3.38
CA PRO A 718 8.64 -8.23 2.66
C PRO A 718 9.46 -9.27 3.45
N PHE A 719 9.29 -10.56 3.19
CA PHE A 719 10.22 -11.61 3.65
C PHE A 719 9.96 -12.28 5.02
N GLU A 720 8.87 -13.05 5.08
CA GLU A 720 8.88 -14.28 5.89
C GLU A 720 9.81 -15.36 5.29
N CYS A 721 10.20 -15.24 4.00
CA CYS A 721 11.10 -16.15 3.29
C CYS A 721 12.62 -15.88 3.49
N LEU A 722 13.05 -14.68 3.90
CA LEU A 722 14.48 -14.41 4.21
C LEU A 722 14.90 -14.93 5.59
N LYS A 723 13.96 -15.30 6.47
CA LYS A 723 14.27 -15.92 7.77
C LYS A 723 15.10 -17.20 7.62
N HIS A 724 15.07 -17.87 6.46
CA HIS A 724 15.82 -19.09 6.19
C HIS A 724 17.16 -18.89 5.47
N VAL A 725 17.44 -17.69 4.93
CA VAL A 725 18.73 -17.43 4.27
C VAL A 725 19.77 -16.94 5.29
N GLY A 726 19.36 -16.14 6.28
CA GLY A 726 20.26 -15.65 7.33
C GLY A 726 20.51 -16.63 8.49
N ALA A 727 19.61 -17.59 8.73
CA ALA A 727 19.75 -18.54 9.83
C ALA A 727 20.81 -19.63 9.56
N ALA A 728 21.12 -19.92 8.29
CA ALA A 728 22.11 -20.93 7.92
C ALA A 728 23.57 -20.46 8.00
N GLN A 729 23.83 -19.20 8.37
CA GLN A 729 25.19 -18.63 8.42
C GLN A 729 25.59 -18.08 9.79
N LEU A 730 24.73 -18.17 10.81
CA LEU A 730 25.03 -17.66 12.15
C LEU A 730 25.14 -18.77 13.21
N GLU A 731 25.02 -20.05 12.84
CA GLU A 731 25.23 -21.19 13.76
C GLU A 731 26.52 -21.99 13.48
N GLU A 732 27.34 -21.62 12.49
CA GLU A 732 28.62 -22.33 12.19
C GLU A 732 29.90 -21.50 12.46
N GLU A 733 29.81 -20.25 12.96
CA GLU A 733 31.01 -19.43 13.27
C GLU A 733 31.21 -19.09 14.77
N GLU A 734 30.34 -19.55 15.68
CA GLU A 734 30.53 -19.34 17.14
C GLU A 734 31.15 -20.52 17.90
N ASP A 735 31.32 -21.71 17.29
CA ASP A 735 31.86 -22.91 17.98
C ASP A 735 33.37 -23.19 17.75
N ASP A 736 34.10 -22.37 16.97
CA ASP A 736 35.51 -22.64 16.61
C ASP A 736 36.53 -21.55 17.01
N VAL A 737 36.21 -20.68 17.99
CA VAL A 737 37.15 -19.62 18.47
C VAL A 737 37.51 -19.71 19.96
N GLU A 738 37.17 -20.79 20.67
CA GLU A 738 37.50 -20.93 22.11
C GLU A 738 38.65 -21.88 22.51
N GLU A 739 39.41 -22.46 21.58
CA GLU A 739 40.54 -23.35 21.94
C GLU A 739 41.83 -23.10 21.14
N ALA A 740 42.35 -21.87 21.13
CA ALA A 740 43.71 -21.64 20.62
C ALA A 740 44.45 -20.42 21.17
N GLU A 741 44.27 -20.02 22.43
CA GLU A 741 45.18 -19.00 23.01
C GLU A 741 45.39 -19.10 24.53
N GLU A 742 45.87 -20.26 25.01
CA GLU A 742 46.47 -20.33 26.36
C GLU A 742 47.77 -21.15 26.39
N ARG A 743 48.87 -20.53 25.95
CA ARG A 743 50.22 -20.85 26.46
C ARG A 743 51.04 -19.57 26.64
N ARG A 744 50.96 -18.99 27.84
CA ARG A 744 51.90 -17.97 28.35
C ARG A 744 53.26 -18.59 28.73
N PRO A 745 54.35 -17.80 28.69
CA PRO A 745 55.70 -18.32 28.85
C PRO A 745 56.05 -18.53 30.32
N VAL A 746 56.68 -19.66 30.64
CA VAL A 746 57.26 -19.91 31.96
C VAL A 746 58.76 -19.62 31.93
N ARG A 747 59.22 -18.85 32.92
CA ARG A 747 60.63 -18.78 33.29
C ARG A 747 60.79 -19.21 34.76
N VAL A 748 61.88 -19.95 34.98
CA VAL A 748 62.63 -20.22 36.22
C VAL A 748 62.41 -21.61 36.86
N SER A 749 63.43 -22.45 36.61
CA SER A 749 63.86 -23.71 37.25
C SER A 749 64.22 -23.54 38.75
N PRO A 750 64.63 -24.55 39.58
CA PRO A 750 65.23 -25.85 39.19
C PRO A 750 64.95 -27.08 40.09
N SER A 751 65.65 -28.17 39.73
CA SER A 751 65.94 -29.41 40.48
C SER A 751 64.92 -30.54 40.27
N VAL A 752 65.26 -31.83 40.13
CA VAL A 752 66.53 -32.57 40.22
C VAL A 752 66.22 -34.00 39.73
N HIS A 753 67.18 -34.64 39.02
CA HIS A 753 67.36 -36.12 38.86
C HIS A 753 66.18 -36.92 38.23
N GLU A 754 66.32 -38.05 37.57
CA GLU A 754 67.41 -38.87 37.06
C GLU A 754 66.74 -39.87 36.09
N LYS A 755 67.49 -40.27 35.06
CA LYS A 755 67.58 -41.63 34.48
C LYS A 755 66.31 -42.36 33.99
N ARG A 756 66.46 -42.73 32.69
CA ARG A 756 66.35 -44.11 32.12
C ARG A 756 64.94 -44.75 32.17
N THR A 757 64.45 -45.46 31.16
CA THR A 757 65.06 -46.28 30.10
C THR A 757 63.94 -46.78 29.19
N ARG A 758 64.28 -47.06 27.91
CA ARG A 758 63.95 -48.25 27.08
C ARG A 758 62.55 -48.91 27.19
N ALA A 759 61.96 -49.50 26.16
CA ALA A 759 62.30 -49.76 24.76
C ALA A 759 61.16 -50.60 24.15
N GLY A 760 61.07 -50.55 22.82
CA GLY A 760 60.65 -51.66 21.95
C GLY A 760 59.15 -51.95 21.89
N ALA A 761 58.57 -52.49 20.83
CA ALA A 761 58.95 -52.77 19.45
C ALA A 761 57.84 -53.72 18.92
N ARG A 762 57.40 -53.54 17.66
CA ARG A 762 56.91 -54.58 16.71
C ARG A 762 55.66 -55.38 17.12
N GLU A 763 54.86 -56.00 16.26
CA GLU A 763 54.78 -56.28 14.81
C GLU A 763 53.35 -56.84 14.57
N ASP A 764 52.85 -56.69 13.34
CA ASP A 764 51.95 -57.57 12.55
C ASP A 764 50.57 -58.03 13.15
N THR A 765 49.54 -58.46 12.44
CA THR A 765 49.34 -59.17 11.15
C THR A 765 47.86 -58.99 10.67
N ASP A 766 47.65 -58.97 9.34
CA ASP A 766 46.76 -59.85 8.49
C ASP A 766 45.25 -60.05 8.82
N GLU A 767 44.30 -60.39 7.93
CA GLU A 767 44.17 -60.68 6.48
C GLU A 767 42.67 -60.89 6.14
N GLU A 768 42.31 -60.78 4.83
CA GLU A 768 41.37 -61.61 4.03
C GLU A 768 39.85 -61.71 4.38
N ASP A 769 38.88 -61.89 3.48
CA ASP A 769 38.76 -62.05 2.01
C ASP A 769 37.24 -61.94 1.64
N ALA A 770 36.79 -61.27 0.57
CA ALA A 770 36.59 -61.76 -0.83
C ALA A 770 35.39 -62.76 -0.99
N VAL A 771 34.47 -62.73 -1.99
CA VAL A 771 34.66 -62.84 -3.44
C VAL A 771 33.28 -62.94 -4.19
N LEU A 772 33.16 -62.23 -5.33
CA LEU A 772 32.54 -62.55 -6.66
C LEU A 772 31.03 -62.91 -6.86
N LEU A 773 30.37 -62.74 -8.03
CA LEU A 773 30.47 -61.93 -9.29
C LEU A 773 29.28 -62.31 -10.24
N LYS A 774 28.88 -61.35 -11.11
CA LYS A 774 28.33 -61.48 -12.50
C LYS A 774 26.93 -62.13 -12.73
N GLY A 775 26.07 -61.68 -13.66
CA GLY A 775 26.11 -60.59 -14.65
C GLY A 775 25.02 -60.74 -15.76
N ARG A 776 24.76 -59.62 -16.47
CA ARG A 776 24.19 -59.43 -17.83
C ARG A 776 22.68 -59.60 -18.15
N ALA A 777 22.07 -58.44 -18.41
CA ALA A 777 21.53 -57.92 -19.69
C ALA A 777 20.16 -58.36 -20.28
N GLN A 778 19.49 -57.31 -20.81
CA GLN A 778 18.60 -57.19 -21.99
C GLN A 778 17.06 -57.13 -21.85
N GLN A 779 16.56 -55.94 -22.24
CA GLN A 779 15.53 -55.65 -23.28
C GLN A 779 14.02 -55.66 -23.01
N THR A 780 13.39 -54.66 -23.68
CA THR A 780 12.00 -54.54 -24.20
C THR A 780 10.90 -54.28 -23.16
N SER A 781 10.33 -53.08 -23.07
CA SER A 781 9.45 -52.32 -23.99
C SER A 781 7.97 -52.70 -23.90
N ARG A 782 7.16 -51.65 -23.69
CA ARG A 782 5.83 -51.38 -24.26
C ARG A 782 4.56 -51.83 -23.50
N PRO A 783 3.42 -51.11 -23.72
CA PRO A 783 2.71 -50.39 -22.65
C PRO A 783 1.15 -50.50 -22.78
N LEU A 784 0.42 -49.53 -22.16
CA LEU A 784 -0.91 -49.02 -22.57
C LEU A 784 -2.09 -50.00 -22.26
N ALA A 785 -3.32 -49.59 -21.95
CA ALA A 785 -4.04 -48.31 -21.95
C ALA A 785 -5.41 -48.52 -21.25
N MET A 786 -6.07 -47.39 -20.90
CA MET A 786 -7.53 -47.13 -21.04
C MET A 786 -8.54 -48.03 -20.29
N ALA A 787 -9.74 -47.61 -19.89
CA ALA A 787 -10.45 -46.34 -19.80
C ALA A 787 -11.81 -46.63 -19.11
N MET A 788 -12.56 -45.56 -18.83
CA MET A 788 -14.03 -45.45 -18.77
C MET A 788 -14.79 -45.65 -17.45
N ASP A 789 -15.54 -44.58 -17.16
CA ASP A 789 -16.94 -44.46 -16.70
C ASP A 789 -17.41 -44.96 -15.32
N GLY A 790 -18.07 -44.03 -14.63
CA GLY A 790 -19.46 -44.24 -14.20
C GLY A 790 -19.76 -44.13 -12.70
N MET A 791 -20.56 -43.10 -12.37
CA MET A 791 -21.62 -43.06 -11.34
C MET A 791 -21.31 -43.54 -9.90
N ASP A 792 -21.29 -42.62 -8.94
CA ASP A 792 -22.43 -42.30 -8.05
C ASP A 792 -22.18 -40.99 -7.27
#